data_AF-A0AAD3CQ55-F1
#
_entry.id   AF-A0AAD3CQ55-F1
#
_cell.length_a   1.000
_cell.length_b   1.000
_cell.length_c   1.000
_cell.angle_alpha   90.00
_cell.angle_beta   90.00
_cell.angle_gamma   90.00
#
_symmetry.space_group_name_H-M   'P 1'
#
loop_
_entity.id
_entity.type
_entity.pdbx_description
1 polymer ?
#
loop_
_entity_poly.entity_id
_entity_poly.type
_entity_poly.pdbx_seq_one_letter_code
_entity_poly.pdbx_strand_id
1 'polypeptide(L)'
;MLKFSTDNGFVNLPAKIREANPMQADSNASGEAVNSERIEIDIVDGSKPPPQPISITSMTVGKKRNCSDSQNQREKRVRTKSTTSTLLNSLSKNQIELHIKSLTEARVRGICGEVLSKEEELRRSDNACTLCGYGKLQFQHTVIFCSGKACHKRIHRNRIYYTDGKQCNWCTSCYKKLDDTKTKDLVDKKNNATNEESWVKCDECDGWMHQICGLFNPRQNKNDDSVKFSCPTCLLKERKEREIQPDTWYPRAEDLPHTKSSEFLEKHVTKKLQKKFEELALGKAQTENIHLAEAIKKVQTGGKITIRQVSAIDEKLVVNERMLNRYKHMNYPEEFKYRSKCILVFQNLDGVDVLLFAFYVYEHDERNPAPNTGTVYISYLDSVNYMAPRHLRSFVYHEILISYLDYARQRGYATAHIWACPPKKGDDYIFHGKPEDQKTPKESRLRQWYVDMLVEAQKRNIVGTVTNMYELYFVKGSDATIVPYFQGDYFSGEIESFIKKVEDWESKGKGIENDLINADDSKPCDTSNDKVMKRFGNSIKSMKDSFIVACLNWSGAKAEHMKVPKVIEEERERRKKEECAPTIQDGPTQFEEDRLVRIIDDDSEDLQCDIFNFRQDFLNLCTKNHYQFDQLRRAKHTTMMLLSHLHNSNAAEKCSECSKDIGGRTETCTCFEFCDESNKHPSTDQGACTHKLVPLGCRSRPLGRV
;
A
#
# COMPACT_ATOMS: atom_id res chain seq x y z
N MET A 1 44.53 35.75 9.35
CA MET A 1 43.78 36.91 8.83
C MET A 1 43.32 36.59 7.41
N LEU A 2 42.02 36.43 7.21
CA LEU A 2 41.23 36.90 6.06
C LEU A 2 39.80 36.39 6.28
N LYS A 3 38.92 37.32 6.63
CA LYS A 3 37.49 37.15 6.86
C LYS A 3 36.79 36.96 5.51
N PHE A 4 35.85 36.03 5.41
CA PHE A 4 34.81 36.07 4.37
C PHE A 4 33.43 36.15 5.03
N SER A 5 32.72 37.20 4.63
CA SER A 5 31.39 37.60 5.05
C SER A 5 30.34 36.63 4.54
N THR A 6 29.35 36.34 5.38
CA THR A 6 28.12 35.62 5.07
C THR A 6 27.17 36.50 4.25
N ASP A 7 26.54 35.97 3.21
CA ASP A 7 25.17 36.31 2.83
C ASP A 7 24.53 35.25 1.91
N ASN A 8 23.24 35.01 2.16
CA ASN A 8 22.23 34.24 1.41
C ASN A 8 22.30 32.70 1.43
N GLY A 9 21.39 32.13 2.24
CA GLY A 9 21.05 30.72 2.26
C GLY A 9 20.27 30.30 1.02
N PHE A 10 20.93 29.54 0.15
CA PHE A 10 20.33 28.58 -0.76
C PHE A 10 21.04 27.24 -0.54
N VAL A 11 20.26 26.16 -0.48
CA VAL A 11 20.78 24.80 -0.40
C VAL A 11 21.58 24.53 -1.69
N ASN A 12 22.90 24.52 -1.61
CA ASN A 12 23.78 24.17 -2.72
C ASN A 12 23.73 22.64 -2.95
N LEU A 13 23.19 22.25 -4.10
CA LEU A 13 23.34 20.90 -4.68
C LEU A 13 24.79 20.71 -5.15
N PRO A 14 25.48 19.59 -4.83
CA PRO A 14 26.80 19.32 -5.39
C PRO A 14 26.69 18.84 -6.84
N ALA A 15 27.20 19.63 -7.78
CA ALA A 15 27.44 19.22 -9.16
C ALA A 15 28.71 18.36 -9.27
N LYS A 16 28.57 17.11 -9.71
CA LYS A 16 29.65 16.32 -10.33
C LYS A 16 29.06 15.50 -11.49
N ILE A 17 29.01 16.12 -12.67
CA ILE A 17 28.96 15.40 -13.94
C ILE A 17 30.41 15.34 -14.43
N ARG A 18 30.93 14.11 -14.59
CA ARG A 18 32.17 13.88 -15.32
C ARG A 18 31.83 13.94 -16.80
N GLU A 19 32.36 14.94 -17.48
CA GLU A 19 32.37 15.05 -18.93
C GLU A 19 33.24 13.94 -19.53
N ALA A 20 32.69 13.20 -20.49
CA ALA A 20 33.45 12.39 -21.43
C ALA A 20 33.57 13.19 -22.73
N ASN A 21 34.80 13.47 -23.14
CA ASN A 21 35.14 14.19 -24.37
C ASN A 21 34.56 13.51 -25.62
N PRO A 22 34.04 14.27 -26.60
CA PRO A 22 33.76 13.77 -27.94
C PRO A 22 35.05 13.70 -28.76
N MET A 23 35.35 12.53 -29.32
CA MET A 23 36.38 12.40 -30.35
C MET A 23 35.91 13.05 -31.65
N GLN A 24 36.79 13.88 -32.19
CA GLN A 24 36.67 14.60 -33.46
C GLN A 24 36.54 13.62 -34.64
N ALA A 25 35.63 13.94 -35.56
CA ALA A 25 35.55 13.33 -36.87
C ALA A 25 36.34 14.19 -37.87
N ASP A 26 37.36 13.59 -38.48
CA ASP A 26 38.06 14.16 -39.63
C ASP A 26 37.24 13.96 -40.90
N SER A 27 37.13 15.06 -41.65
CA SER A 27 36.62 15.15 -43.01
C SER A 27 37.58 14.51 -44.01
N ASN A 28 37.08 13.71 -44.95
CA ASN A 28 37.58 13.68 -46.32
C ASN A 28 36.54 13.11 -47.30
N ALA A 29 36.49 13.73 -48.48
CA ALA A 29 35.47 13.59 -49.50
C ALA A 29 35.87 12.62 -50.63
N SER A 30 34.86 12.00 -51.25
CA SER A 30 34.70 11.55 -52.66
C SER A 30 33.52 10.55 -52.65
N GLY A 31 32.44 10.64 -53.44
CA GLY A 31 32.24 11.21 -54.76
C GLY A 31 32.09 10.07 -55.76
N GLU A 32 30.87 9.53 -55.95
CA GLU A 32 30.30 9.12 -57.25
C GLU A 32 28.89 8.50 -57.12
N ALA A 33 28.06 8.78 -58.13
CA ALA A 33 26.61 8.62 -58.23
C ALA A 33 26.15 7.20 -58.65
N VAL A 34 24.84 6.90 -58.56
CA VAL A 34 23.97 6.43 -59.69
C VAL A 34 22.48 6.39 -59.29
N ASN A 35 21.68 7.09 -60.11
CA ASN A 35 20.28 7.01 -60.53
C ASN A 35 19.09 6.56 -59.64
N SER A 36 18.09 7.46 -59.69
CA SER A 36 16.66 7.29 -59.45
C SER A 36 15.92 6.62 -60.62
N GLU A 37 14.86 5.86 -60.34
CA GLU A 37 13.69 5.73 -61.21
C GLU A 37 12.40 5.41 -60.42
N ARG A 38 11.30 6.05 -60.82
CA ARG A 38 9.91 5.97 -60.34
C ARG A 38 9.16 4.83 -61.03
N ILE A 39 8.26 4.12 -60.34
CA ILE A 39 7.10 3.46 -60.97
C ILE A 39 5.86 3.58 -60.06
N GLU A 40 4.74 3.99 -60.68
CA GLU A 40 3.37 4.17 -60.17
C GLU A 40 2.63 2.84 -59.93
N ILE A 41 1.61 2.83 -59.06
CA ILE A 41 0.57 1.78 -59.05
C ILE A 41 -0.82 2.41 -58.84
N ASP A 42 -1.72 2.01 -59.72
CA ASP A 42 -3.08 2.50 -60.00
C ASP A 42 -4.14 2.30 -58.90
N ILE A 43 -5.12 3.20 -58.93
CA ILE A 43 -6.39 3.18 -58.19
C ILE A 43 -7.46 2.50 -59.05
N VAL A 44 -8.20 1.52 -58.50
CA VAL A 44 -9.43 0.99 -59.12
C VAL A 44 -10.62 1.22 -58.19
N ASP A 45 -11.62 1.87 -58.76
CA ASP A 45 -12.89 2.32 -58.20
C ASP A 45 -13.92 1.18 -58.10
N GLY A 46 -14.81 1.25 -57.10
CA GLY A 46 -15.73 0.18 -56.73
C GLY A 46 -16.92 0.67 -55.92
N SER A 47 -17.75 1.51 -56.53
CA SER A 47 -18.97 2.10 -55.97
C SER A 47 -20.14 1.10 -55.83
N LYS A 48 -20.76 1.01 -54.65
CA LYS A 48 -22.17 0.58 -54.45
C LYS A 48 -22.86 1.46 -53.39
N PRO A 49 -24.08 1.98 -53.64
CA PRO A 49 -24.78 2.91 -52.74
C PRO A 49 -25.68 2.20 -51.71
N PRO A 50 -26.06 2.89 -50.60
CA PRO A 50 -26.94 2.34 -49.57
C PRO A 50 -28.43 2.53 -49.90
N PRO A 51 -29.35 1.68 -49.38
CA PRO A 51 -30.77 1.82 -49.63
C PRO A 51 -31.44 2.85 -48.70
N GLN A 52 -32.43 3.55 -49.27
CA GLN A 52 -33.33 4.52 -48.64
C GLN A 52 -34.60 3.86 -48.04
N PRO A 53 -35.37 4.58 -47.19
CA PRO A 53 -36.22 3.99 -46.15
C PRO A 53 -37.66 3.69 -46.62
N ILE A 54 -38.29 2.69 -46.00
CA ILE A 54 -39.70 2.36 -46.19
C ILE A 54 -40.52 2.88 -45.01
N SER A 55 -41.55 3.67 -45.33
CA SER A 55 -42.57 4.21 -44.41
C SER A 55 -43.92 3.57 -44.73
N ILE A 56 -44.64 3.03 -43.73
CA ILE A 56 -46.11 2.86 -43.75
C ILE A 56 -46.68 2.98 -42.31
N THR A 57 -47.46 4.06 -42.10
CA THR A 57 -48.79 4.23 -41.43
C THR A 57 -49.46 3.01 -40.75
N SER A 58 -50.35 3.05 -39.73
CA SER A 58 -51.25 4.07 -39.14
C SER A 58 -51.96 3.51 -37.87
N MET A 59 -52.21 4.38 -36.88
CA MET A 59 -53.38 4.50 -35.96
C MET A 59 -53.92 3.31 -35.13
N THR A 60 -53.99 3.50 -33.80
CA THR A 60 -55.25 3.61 -33.01
C THR A 60 -55.00 3.92 -31.51
N VAL A 61 -56.03 4.45 -30.85
CA VAL A 61 -56.04 5.27 -29.61
C VAL A 61 -56.24 4.44 -28.32
N GLY A 62 -55.51 4.82 -27.25
CA GLY A 62 -56.07 4.97 -25.89
C GLY A 62 -55.88 3.86 -24.84
N LYS A 63 -55.03 4.10 -23.82
CA LYS A 63 -55.41 4.14 -22.37
C LYS A 63 -54.17 4.34 -21.48
N LYS A 64 -54.20 5.37 -20.64
CA LYS A 64 -53.31 5.54 -19.47
C LYS A 64 -53.41 4.31 -18.55
N ARG A 65 -52.27 3.67 -18.25
CA ARG A 65 -52.07 2.86 -17.04
C ARG A 65 -50.66 3.07 -16.51
N ASN A 66 -50.57 3.34 -15.22
CA ASN A 66 -49.34 3.57 -14.46
C ASN A 66 -48.35 2.42 -14.64
N CYS A 67 -47.08 2.75 -14.93
CA CYS A 67 -45.99 1.80 -15.02
C CYS A 67 -45.09 1.97 -13.79
N SER A 68 -45.44 1.25 -12.73
CA SER A 68 -44.57 0.95 -11.60
C SER A 68 -44.58 -0.56 -11.42
N ASP A 69 -44.03 -1.32 -12.39
CA ASP A 69 -43.78 -2.77 -12.22
C ASP A 69 -43.00 -3.44 -13.38
N SER A 70 -42.09 -2.73 -14.06
CA SER A 70 -41.27 -3.37 -15.12
C SER A 70 -39.79 -2.97 -15.17
N GLN A 71 -39.24 -2.43 -14.07
CA GLN A 71 -37.79 -2.21 -13.93
C GLN A 71 -37.06 -3.31 -13.12
N ASN A 72 -37.76 -4.36 -12.68
CA ASN A 72 -37.18 -5.38 -11.78
C ASN A 72 -36.74 -6.70 -12.46
N GLN A 73 -36.48 -6.71 -13.77
CA GLN A 73 -36.08 -7.94 -14.49
C GLN A 73 -34.72 -7.87 -15.23
N ARG A 74 -33.88 -6.84 -15.00
CA ARG A 74 -32.51 -6.81 -15.58
C ARG A 74 -31.35 -6.61 -14.61
N GLU A 75 -31.57 -6.65 -13.29
CA GLU A 75 -30.51 -6.45 -12.27
C GLU A 75 -30.11 -7.70 -11.47
N LYS A 76 -30.44 -8.90 -11.92
CA LYS A 76 -29.93 -10.15 -11.31
C LYS A 76 -29.10 -10.98 -12.28
N ARG A 77 -27.93 -10.46 -12.69
CA ARG A 77 -26.80 -11.36 -12.92
C ARG A 77 -26.21 -11.64 -11.55
N VAL A 78 -26.75 -12.67 -10.90
CA VAL A 78 -26.23 -13.24 -9.66
C VAL A 78 -24.74 -13.49 -9.91
N ARG A 79 -23.87 -12.68 -9.28
CA ARG A 79 -22.43 -12.99 -9.19
C ARG A 79 -22.34 -14.23 -8.31
N THR A 80 -22.36 -15.41 -8.93
CA THR A 80 -22.18 -16.69 -8.24
C THR A 80 -20.86 -16.64 -7.48
N LYS A 81 -20.91 -16.79 -6.15
CA LYS A 81 -19.71 -16.95 -5.31
C LYS A 81 -18.80 -17.98 -5.98
N SER A 82 -17.52 -17.68 -6.11
CA SER A 82 -16.52 -18.62 -6.61
C SER A 82 -16.57 -19.89 -5.76
N THR A 83 -17.01 -20.99 -6.37
CA THR A 83 -17.09 -22.33 -5.77
C THR A 83 -15.75 -23.07 -5.83
N THR A 84 -14.69 -22.43 -6.32
CA THR A 84 -13.38 -23.07 -6.51
C THR A 84 -12.43 -22.74 -5.36
N SER A 85 -11.78 -23.77 -4.80
CA SER A 85 -10.81 -23.65 -3.72
C SER A 85 -9.41 -23.17 -4.16
N THR A 86 -9.20 -22.90 -5.44
CA THR A 86 -7.92 -22.45 -6.00
C THR A 86 -8.08 -21.38 -7.08
N LEU A 87 -7.17 -20.40 -7.08
CA LEU A 87 -7.07 -19.39 -8.13
C LEU A 87 -6.72 -19.99 -9.49
N LEU A 88 -6.08 -21.17 -9.52
CA LEU A 88 -5.55 -21.82 -10.71
C LEU A 88 -6.63 -22.04 -11.80
N ASN A 89 -7.87 -22.32 -11.40
CA ASN A 89 -8.96 -22.58 -12.34
C ASN A 89 -9.30 -21.34 -13.20
N SER A 90 -8.99 -20.13 -12.71
CA SER A 90 -9.18 -18.86 -13.44
C SER A 90 -7.98 -18.45 -14.31
N LEU A 91 -6.84 -19.15 -14.19
CA LEU A 91 -5.63 -18.83 -14.95
C LEU A 91 -5.68 -19.51 -16.31
N SER A 92 -5.01 -18.97 -17.33
CA SER A 92 -4.77 -19.62 -18.63
C SER A 92 -3.67 -20.68 -18.55
N LYS A 93 -3.54 -21.53 -19.58
CA LYS A 93 -2.44 -22.52 -19.70
C LYS A 93 -1.06 -21.88 -19.54
N ASN A 94 -0.79 -20.81 -20.29
CA ASN A 94 0.48 -20.09 -20.24
C ASN A 94 0.75 -19.49 -18.85
N GLN A 95 -0.27 -18.96 -18.18
CA GLN A 95 -0.12 -18.41 -16.82
C GLN A 95 0.21 -19.50 -15.79
N ILE A 96 -0.41 -20.68 -15.89
CA ILE A 96 -0.05 -21.81 -15.01
C ILE A 96 1.38 -22.27 -15.29
N GLU A 97 1.79 -22.38 -16.56
CA GLU A 97 3.17 -22.72 -16.94
C GLU A 97 4.19 -21.72 -16.38
N LEU A 98 3.93 -20.42 -16.51
CA LEU A 98 4.75 -19.36 -15.91
C LEU A 98 4.79 -19.43 -14.38
N HIS A 99 3.66 -19.72 -13.72
CA HIS A 99 3.62 -19.89 -12.27
C HIS A 99 4.49 -21.06 -11.82
N ILE A 100 4.34 -22.25 -12.42
CA ILE A 100 5.18 -23.43 -12.12
C ILE A 100 6.66 -23.09 -12.36
N LYS A 101 6.97 -22.45 -13.50
CA LYS A 101 8.33 -22.01 -13.82
C LYS A 101 8.88 -21.11 -12.71
N SER A 102 8.11 -20.14 -12.23
CA SER A 102 8.53 -19.22 -11.16
C SER A 102 8.83 -19.91 -9.82
N LEU A 103 8.18 -21.05 -9.52
CA LEU A 103 8.46 -21.87 -8.33
C LEU A 103 9.81 -22.58 -8.44
N THR A 104 10.20 -22.97 -9.66
CA THR A 104 11.45 -23.70 -9.92
C THR A 104 12.64 -22.78 -10.20
N GLU A 105 12.44 -21.60 -10.81
CA GLU A 105 13.50 -20.64 -11.13
C GLU A 105 14.07 -19.92 -9.91
N ALA A 106 13.32 -19.86 -8.80
CA ALA A 106 13.83 -19.41 -7.50
C ALA A 106 15.06 -20.21 -7.02
N ARG A 107 15.30 -21.40 -7.60
CA ARG A 107 16.37 -22.34 -7.31
C ARG A 107 17.74 -21.98 -7.89
N VAL A 108 17.81 -21.19 -8.97
CA VAL A 108 19.05 -21.02 -9.77
C VAL A 108 19.93 -19.88 -9.25
N ARG A 109 19.41 -19.00 -8.38
CA ARG A 109 20.21 -17.92 -7.80
C ARG A 109 20.94 -18.38 -6.54
N GLY A 110 22.16 -18.91 -6.73
CA GLY A 110 23.18 -18.96 -5.67
C GLY A 110 23.59 -20.32 -5.14
N ILE A 111 23.50 -21.41 -5.92
CA ILE A 111 23.86 -22.75 -5.46
C ILE A 111 24.98 -23.35 -6.34
N CYS A 112 26.07 -23.81 -5.71
CA CYS A 112 27.17 -24.55 -6.34
C CYS A 112 26.75 -25.98 -6.74
N GLY A 113 27.36 -26.53 -7.80
CA GLY A 113 27.00 -27.82 -8.41
C GLY A 113 26.89 -29.03 -7.45
N GLU A 114 27.64 -29.05 -6.35
CA GLU A 114 27.60 -30.15 -5.37
C GLU A 114 26.36 -30.15 -4.44
N VAL A 115 25.71 -29.00 -4.25
CA VAL A 115 24.46 -28.90 -3.48
C VAL A 115 23.26 -29.30 -4.33
N LEU A 116 23.35 -29.12 -5.66
CA LEU A 116 22.30 -29.50 -6.61
C LEU A 116 22.08 -31.03 -6.65
N SER A 117 23.14 -31.84 -6.52
CA SER A 117 23.04 -33.31 -6.56
C SER A 117 22.40 -33.90 -5.30
N LYS A 118 22.75 -33.37 -4.11
CA LYS A 118 22.09 -33.74 -2.83
C LYS A 118 20.62 -33.31 -2.77
N GLU A 119 20.30 -32.13 -3.31
CA GLU A 119 18.90 -31.72 -3.47
C GLU A 119 18.15 -32.59 -4.49
N GLU A 120 18.81 -33.10 -5.53
CA GLU A 120 18.22 -34.01 -6.53
C GLU A 120 17.85 -35.39 -6.00
N GLU A 121 18.57 -35.88 -5.00
CA GLU A 121 18.21 -37.08 -4.26
C GLU A 121 17.01 -36.84 -3.32
N LEU A 122 16.96 -35.67 -2.64
CA LEU A 122 15.80 -35.25 -1.85
C LEU A 122 14.54 -35.03 -2.71
N ARG A 123 14.69 -34.55 -3.95
CA ARG A 123 13.61 -34.39 -4.95
C ARG A 123 12.94 -35.71 -5.35
N ARG A 124 13.64 -36.84 -5.19
CA ARG A 124 13.13 -38.19 -5.45
C ARG A 124 12.54 -38.86 -4.21
N SER A 125 12.55 -38.19 -3.06
CA SER A 125 11.87 -38.68 -1.87
C SER A 125 10.37 -38.42 -1.95
N ASP A 126 9.55 -39.33 -1.41
CA ASP A 126 8.09 -39.20 -1.30
C ASP A 126 7.63 -37.99 -0.44
N ASN A 127 8.58 -37.27 0.16
CA ASN A 127 8.35 -36.13 1.06
C ASN A 127 8.60 -34.76 0.39
N ALA A 128 8.74 -34.70 -0.94
CA ALA A 128 8.96 -33.47 -1.68
C ALA A 128 7.67 -32.94 -2.33
N CYS A 129 7.54 -31.61 -2.38
CA CYS A 129 6.47 -30.95 -3.11
C CYS A 129 6.60 -31.20 -4.61
N THR A 130 5.54 -31.73 -5.23
CA THR A 130 5.48 -32.05 -6.66
C THR A 130 5.65 -30.85 -7.60
N LEU A 131 5.52 -29.61 -7.09
CA LEU A 131 5.65 -28.39 -7.88
C LEU A 131 7.02 -27.73 -7.75
N CYS A 132 7.50 -27.52 -6.53
CA CYS A 132 8.76 -26.80 -6.29
C CYS A 132 9.96 -27.73 -6.01
N GLY A 133 9.72 -29.00 -5.72
CA GLY A 133 10.74 -30.00 -5.40
C GLY A 133 11.34 -29.89 -3.99
N TYR A 134 10.91 -28.93 -3.17
CA TYR A 134 11.36 -28.79 -1.79
C TYR A 134 10.54 -29.65 -0.84
N GLY A 135 11.17 -30.13 0.24
CA GLY A 135 10.50 -30.77 1.37
C GLY A 135 9.80 -29.74 2.26
N LYS A 136 9.96 -29.86 3.57
CA LYS A 136 9.35 -28.92 4.52
C LYS A 136 9.96 -27.52 4.40
N LEU A 137 9.11 -26.51 4.19
CA LEU A 137 9.49 -25.10 4.17
C LEU A 137 8.97 -24.42 5.44
N GLN A 138 9.81 -23.61 6.07
CA GLN A 138 9.47 -22.91 7.31
C GLN A 138 9.16 -21.45 7.03
N PHE A 139 8.14 -20.91 7.69
CA PHE A 139 7.87 -19.49 7.71
C PHE A 139 8.96 -18.74 8.48
N GLN A 140 9.13 -17.46 8.16
CA GLN A 140 9.95 -16.59 8.99
C GLN A 140 9.39 -16.57 10.41
N HIS A 141 10.28 -16.70 11.40
CA HIS A 141 9.94 -16.72 12.82
C HIS A 141 9.19 -15.45 13.25
N THR A 142 8.06 -15.64 13.93
CA THR A 142 7.17 -14.56 14.38
C THR A 142 7.88 -13.60 15.35
N VAL A 143 7.79 -12.31 15.04
CA VAL A 143 8.27 -11.24 15.93
C VAL A 143 7.20 -10.96 16.97
N ILE A 144 7.54 -11.15 18.25
CA ILE A 144 6.63 -10.89 19.37
C ILE A 144 7.06 -9.60 20.06
N PHE A 145 6.13 -8.68 20.30
CA PHE A 145 6.37 -7.42 21.03
C PHE A 145 5.71 -7.44 22.40
N CYS A 146 6.31 -6.73 23.36
CA CYS A 146 5.81 -6.66 24.72
C CYS A 146 4.72 -5.58 24.88
N SER A 147 3.50 -5.97 25.27
CA SER A 147 2.32 -5.14 25.56
C SER A 147 2.39 -4.36 26.88
N GLY A 148 3.56 -4.27 27.52
CA GLY A 148 3.75 -3.47 28.73
C GLY A 148 3.69 -1.98 28.39
N LYS A 149 2.95 -1.19 29.19
CA LYS A 149 2.60 0.24 28.99
C LYS A 149 3.73 1.20 28.58
N ALA A 150 4.98 0.85 28.85
CA ALA A 150 6.17 1.64 28.48
C ALA A 150 7.31 0.78 27.89
N CYS A 151 7.05 -0.48 27.57
CA CYS A 151 8.06 -1.40 27.07
C CYS A 151 8.05 -1.41 25.55
N HIS A 152 6.99 -1.96 24.94
CA HIS A 152 6.85 -2.14 23.49
C HIS A 152 8.08 -2.78 22.81
N LYS A 153 9.00 -3.38 23.58
CA LYS A 153 10.22 -3.99 23.07
C LYS A 153 9.92 -5.35 22.48
N ARG A 154 10.70 -5.71 21.46
CA ARG A 154 10.72 -7.06 20.89
C ARG A 154 11.18 -8.08 21.94
N ILE A 155 10.43 -9.16 22.06
CA ILE A 155 10.80 -10.36 22.82
C ILE A 155 11.71 -11.20 21.93
N HIS A 156 12.99 -11.29 22.28
CA HIS A 156 13.98 -12.02 21.50
C HIS A 156 13.69 -13.53 21.43
N ARG A 157 14.23 -14.19 20.39
CA ARG A 157 14.15 -15.64 20.22
C ARG A 157 14.64 -16.38 21.47
N ASN A 158 14.02 -17.52 21.74
CA ASN A 158 14.31 -18.38 22.89
C ASN A 158 14.10 -17.75 24.27
N ARG A 159 13.61 -16.50 24.35
CA ARG A 159 13.21 -15.89 25.62
C ARG A 159 11.81 -16.34 26.01
N ILE A 160 11.61 -16.48 27.31
CA ILE A 160 10.31 -16.75 27.91
C ILE A 160 9.51 -15.44 27.93
N TYR A 161 8.25 -15.52 27.53
CA TYR A 161 7.27 -14.45 27.62
C TYR A 161 5.96 -15.02 28.16
N TYR A 162 5.08 -14.12 28.60
CA TYR A 162 3.78 -14.47 29.17
C TYR A 162 2.71 -13.94 28.24
N THR A 163 1.66 -14.70 27.98
CA THR A 163 0.60 -14.31 27.03
C THR A 163 -0.76 -14.69 27.57
N ASP A 164 -1.76 -13.89 27.23
CA ASP A 164 -3.17 -14.15 27.50
C ASP A 164 -3.81 -15.12 26.48
N GLY A 165 -3.00 -15.69 25.57
CA GLY A 165 -3.48 -16.54 24.48
C GLY A 165 -4.22 -15.80 23.37
N LYS A 166 -4.38 -14.47 23.48
CA LYS A 166 -5.07 -13.62 22.52
C LYS A 166 -4.08 -12.75 21.77
N GLN A 167 -3.88 -11.52 22.24
CA GLN A 167 -3.08 -10.50 21.55
C GLN A 167 -1.99 -9.91 22.42
N CYS A 168 -2.08 -10.05 23.75
CA CYS A 168 -1.13 -9.41 24.64
C CYS A 168 0.00 -10.37 25.01
N ASN A 169 1.22 -9.85 24.93
CA ASN A 169 2.43 -10.59 25.24
C ASN A 169 3.28 -9.74 26.18
N TRP A 170 3.79 -10.29 27.27
CA TRP A 170 4.62 -9.58 28.24
C TRP A 170 5.98 -10.25 28.35
N CYS A 171 7.06 -9.47 28.22
CA CYS A 171 8.38 -9.97 28.54
C CYS A 171 8.48 -10.25 30.05
N THR A 172 9.45 -11.07 30.46
CA THR A 172 9.63 -11.43 31.87
C THR A 172 9.71 -10.22 32.80
N SER A 173 10.34 -9.12 32.35
CA SER A 173 10.48 -7.91 33.17
C SER A 173 9.18 -7.11 33.33
N CYS A 174 8.26 -7.18 32.36
CA CYS A 174 6.98 -6.49 32.43
C CYS A 174 5.93 -7.35 33.13
N TYR A 175 5.96 -8.67 32.91
CA TYR A 175 5.10 -9.60 33.63
C TYR A 175 5.25 -9.48 35.14
N LYS A 176 6.50 -9.40 35.64
CA LYS A 176 6.80 -9.18 37.07
C LYS A 176 6.28 -7.86 37.65
N LYS A 177 5.84 -6.92 36.81
CA LYS A 177 5.30 -5.62 37.21
C LYS A 177 3.78 -5.54 37.05
N LEU A 178 3.14 -6.62 36.60
CA LEU A 178 1.68 -6.72 36.53
C LEU A 178 1.14 -7.02 37.92
N ASP A 179 -0.05 -6.51 38.23
CA ASP A 179 -0.77 -6.85 39.45
C ASP A 179 -1.08 -8.36 39.49
N ASP A 180 -0.99 -8.98 40.67
CA ASP A 180 -1.20 -10.43 40.85
C ASP A 180 -2.58 -10.94 40.40
N THR A 181 -3.58 -10.05 40.27
CA THR A 181 -4.90 -10.39 39.74
C THR A 181 -4.91 -10.58 38.21
N LYS A 182 -3.96 -9.98 37.49
CA LYS A 182 -3.85 -10.06 36.02
C LYS A 182 -2.89 -11.13 35.53
N THR A 183 -2.12 -11.75 36.42
CA THR A 183 -1.10 -12.75 36.07
C THR A 183 -1.62 -14.18 36.08
N LYS A 184 -2.74 -14.45 36.77
CA LYS A 184 -3.31 -15.80 36.94
C LYS A 184 -3.78 -16.45 35.64
N ASP A 185 -4.21 -15.66 34.67
CA ASP A 185 -4.73 -16.14 33.38
C ASP A 185 -3.65 -16.13 32.28
N LEU A 186 -2.40 -15.80 32.62
CA LEU A 186 -1.31 -15.71 31.65
C LEU A 186 -0.50 -17.01 31.60
N VAL A 187 -0.27 -17.49 30.38
CA VAL A 187 0.53 -18.68 30.11
C VAL A 187 1.94 -18.26 29.72
N ASP A 188 2.96 -18.89 30.31
CA ASP A 188 4.33 -18.70 29.88
C ASP A 188 4.62 -19.53 28.61
N LYS A 189 5.26 -18.90 27.64
CA LYS A 189 5.67 -19.52 26.39
C LYS A 189 7.11 -19.17 26.10
N LYS A 190 7.82 -20.09 25.45
CA LYS A 190 9.15 -19.81 24.91
C LYS A 190 9.01 -19.31 23.48
N ASN A 191 9.73 -18.24 23.13
CA ASN A 191 9.71 -17.71 21.77
C ASN A 191 10.60 -18.54 20.82
N ASN A 192 10.24 -19.80 20.58
CA ASN A 192 10.97 -20.76 19.75
C ASN A 192 10.09 -21.49 18.72
N ALA A 193 8.81 -21.13 18.60
CA ALA A 193 7.91 -21.75 17.62
C ALA A 193 8.39 -21.50 16.19
N THR A 194 8.54 -22.58 15.42
CA THR A 194 8.81 -22.56 13.97
C THR A 194 7.62 -23.17 13.25
N ASN A 195 6.92 -22.34 12.47
CA ASN A 195 5.73 -22.77 11.74
C ASN A 195 6.13 -23.26 10.35
N GLU A 196 5.61 -24.42 9.94
CA GLU A 196 5.85 -25.03 8.63
C GLU A 196 4.74 -24.65 7.64
N GLU A 197 5.08 -24.54 6.35
CA GLU A 197 4.09 -24.36 5.28
C GLU A 197 3.16 -25.57 5.23
N SER A 198 1.85 -25.31 5.20
CA SER A 198 0.84 -26.36 5.08
C SER A 198 0.86 -27.02 3.70
N TRP A 199 0.44 -28.27 3.66
CA TRP A 199 0.38 -29.09 2.45
C TRP A 199 -1.06 -29.30 1.98
N VAL A 200 -1.21 -29.64 0.70
CA VAL A 200 -2.47 -30.07 0.08
C VAL A 200 -2.18 -31.22 -0.88
N LYS A 201 -3.10 -32.18 -0.94
CA LYS A 201 -3.04 -33.34 -1.82
C LYS A 201 -3.93 -33.09 -3.04
N CYS A 202 -3.43 -33.41 -4.23
CA CYS A 202 -4.21 -33.36 -5.46
C CYS A 202 -5.22 -34.52 -5.51
N ASP A 203 -6.48 -34.24 -5.87
CA ASP A 203 -7.51 -35.27 -6.00
C ASP A 203 -7.40 -36.10 -7.29
N GLU A 204 -6.58 -35.66 -8.25
CA GLU A 204 -6.43 -36.31 -9.56
C GLU A 204 -5.18 -37.22 -9.65
N CYS A 205 -4.06 -36.83 -9.03
CA CYS A 205 -2.81 -37.60 -9.10
C CYS A 205 -2.28 -38.06 -7.74
N ASP A 206 -3.02 -37.80 -6.66
CA ASP A 206 -2.64 -38.08 -5.28
C ASP A 206 -1.32 -37.42 -4.79
N GLY A 207 -0.70 -36.58 -5.62
CA GLY A 207 0.55 -35.91 -5.32
C GLY A 207 0.38 -34.82 -4.25
N TRP A 208 1.37 -34.70 -3.37
CA TRP A 208 1.42 -33.66 -2.34
C TRP A 208 2.19 -32.42 -2.80
N MET A 209 1.73 -31.25 -2.37
CA MET A 209 2.39 -29.97 -2.61
C MET A 209 2.13 -28.97 -1.48
N HIS A 210 2.96 -27.94 -1.36
CA HIS A 210 2.66 -26.82 -0.46
C HIS A 210 1.42 -26.07 -0.94
N GLN A 211 0.54 -25.68 -0.02
CA GLN A 211 -0.66 -24.88 -0.32
C GLN A 211 -0.31 -23.57 -1.06
N ILE A 212 0.80 -22.95 -0.67
CA ILE A 212 1.35 -21.74 -1.31
C ILE A 212 1.76 -22.02 -2.76
N CYS A 213 2.44 -23.14 -3.01
CA CYS A 213 2.84 -23.54 -4.37
C CYS A 213 1.61 -23.84 -5.25
N GLY A 214 0.58 -24.46 -4.70
CA GLY A 214 -0.68 -24.75 -5.38
C GLY A 214 -1.67 -23.59 -5.47
N LEU A 215 -1.34 -22.39 -4.96
CA LEU A 215 -2.27 -21.25 -4.86
C LEU A 215 -3.64 -21.68 -4.31
N PHE A 216 -3.61 -22.51 -3.25
CA PHE A 216 -4.78 -23.11 -2.64
C PHE A 216 -5.31 -22.22 -1.51
N ASN A 217 -6.62 -21.98 -1.52
CA ASN A 217 -7.32 -21.25 -0.47
C ASN A 217 -8.15 -22.24 0.37
N PRO A 218 -7.64 -22.69 1.54
CA PRO A 218 -8.35 -23.66 2.36
C PRO A 218 -9.71 -23.16 2.86
N ARG A 219 -9.94 -21.84 2.94
CA ARG A 219 -11.21 -21.29 3.45
C ARG A 219 -12.37 -21.44 2.46
N GLN A 220 -12.06 -21.48 1.17
CA GLN A 220 -13.07 -21.68 0.13
C GLN A 220 -13.46 -23.16 0.00
N ASN A 221 -12.61 -24.09 0.46
CA ASN A 221 -12.86 -25.53 0.40
C ASN A 221 -13.65 -26.10 1.60
N LYS A 222 -13.75 -25.36 2.71
CA LYS A 222 -14.33 -25.90 3.97
C LYS A 222 -15.86 -26.00 4.00
N ASN A 223 -16.57 -25.39 3.04
CA ASN A 223 -18.03 -25.37 3.05
C ASN A 223 -18.66 -26.39 2.09
N ASP A 224 -17.84 -27.16 1.35
CA ASP A 224 -18.33 -28.09 0.34
C ASP A 224 -17.28 -29.17 0.03
N ASP A 225 -17.39 -30.33 0.68
CA ASP A 225 -16.53 -31.50 0.44
C ASP A 225 -16.64 -32.02 -1.01
N SER A 226 -17.56 -31.50 -1.83
CA SER A 226 -17.67 -31.83 -3.25
C SER A 226 -16.67 -31.08 -4.14
N VAL A 227 -15.97 -30.05 -3.63
CA VAL A 227 -15.04 -29.24 -4.43
C VAL A 227 -13.66 -29.91 -4.48
N LYS A 228 -13.39 -30.58 -5.61
CA LYS A 228 -12.09 -31.20 -5.87
C LYS A 228 -10.99 -30.16 -6.11
N PHE A 229 -9.81 -30.39 -5.55
CA PHE A 229 -8.58 -29.67 -5.84
C PHE A 229 -7.73 -30.43 -6.86
N SER A 230 -7.55 -29.83 -8.05
CA SER A 230 -6.61 -30.31 -9.07
C SER A 230 -5.34 -29.46 -9.06
N CYS A 231 -4.18 -30.11 -9.06
CA CYS A 231 -2.89 -29.42 -9.03
C CYS A 231 -2.57 -28.74 -10.37
N PRO A 232 -1.64 -27.76 -10.40
CA PRO A 232 -1.22 -27.09 -11.63
C PRO A 232 -0.86 -28.04 -12.79
N THR A 233 -0.15 -29.12 -12.50
CA THR A 233 0.28 -30.09 -13.52
C THR A 233 -0.88 -30.88 -14.10
N CYS A 234 -1.82 -31.33 -13.25
CA CYS A 234 -3.03 -32.04 -13.70
C CYS A 234 -3.96 -31.12 -14.49
N LEU A 235 -4.19 -29.89 -14.02
CA LEU A 235 -4.95 -28.88 -14.76
C LEU A 235 -4.35 -28.60 -16.14
N LEU A 236 -3.02 -28.51 -16.25
CA LEU A 236 -2.36 -28.34 -17.55
C LEU A 236 -2.55 -29.54 -18.47
N LYS A 237 -2.47 -30.75 -17.94
CA LYS A 237 -2.69 -31.98 -18.71
C LYS A 237 -4.13 -32.02 -19.23
N GLU A 238 -5.10 -31.81 -18.36
CA GLU A 238 -6.52 -31.81 -18.72
C GLU A 238 -6.83 -30.78 -19.81
N ARG A 239 -6.32 -29.55 -19.67
CA ARG A 239 -6.55 -28.49 -20.66
C ARG A 239 -5.85 -28.73 -21.99
N LYS A 240 -4.72 -29.45 -22.00
CA LYS A 240 -4.07 -29.89 -23.25
C LYS A 240 -4.90 -30.95 -23.97
N GLU A 241 -5.56 -31.84 -23.23
CA GLU A 241 -6.34 -32.95 -23.79
C GLU A 241 -7.76 -32.52 -24.21
N ARG A 242 -8.38 -31.58 -23.49
CA ARG A 242 -9.81 -31.22 -23.65
C ARG A 242 -10.05 -29.81 -24.19
N GLU A 243 -9.00 -29.04 -24.47
CA GLU A 243 -9.07 -27.62 -24.90
C GLU A 243 -9.98 -26.71 -24.05
N ILE A 244 -10.07 -27.00 -22.75
CA ILE A 244 -10.94 -26.28 -21.81
C ILE A 244 -10.38 -24.87 -21.54
N GLN A 245 -11.22 -23.86 -21.73
CA GLN A 245 -10.94 -22.46 -21.39
C GLN A 245 -11.17 -22.19 -19.89
N PRO A 246 -10.52 -21.18 -19.29
CA PRO A 246 -10.79 -20.78 -17.92
C PRO A 246 -12.22 -20.23 -17.80
N ASP A 247 -13.11 -20.94 -17.09
CA ASP A 247 -14.54 -20.55 -16.97
C ASP A 247 -14.94 -20.12 -15.55
N THR A 248 -14.03 -20.26 -14.57
CA THR A 248 -14.33 -19.93 -13.18
C THR A 248 -13.83 -18.55 -12.82
N TRP A 249 -14.76 -17.67 -12.47
CA TRP A 249 -14.45 -16.38 -11.87
C TRP A 249 -13.75 -16.58 -10.50
N TYR A 250 -12.67 -15.83 -10.30
CA TYR A 250 -11.95 -15.74 -9.04
C TYR A 250 -11.72 -14.26 -8.70
N PRO A 251 -11.92 -13.81 -7.44
CA PRO A 251 -11.80 -12.40 -7.09
C PRO A 251 -10.40 -11.84 -7.36
N ARG A 252 -10.32 -10.75 -8.14
CA ARG A 252 -9.07 -10.05 -8.48
C ARG A 252 -8.99 -8.67 -7.83
N ALA A 253 -7.80 -8.08 -7.88
CA ALA A 253 -7.59 -6.69 -7.48
C ALA A 253 -8.41 -5.74 -8.36
N GLU A 254 -8.53 -6.04 -9.65
CA GLU A 254 -9.30 -5.20 -10.59
C GLU A 254 -10.80 -5.17 -10.26
N ASP A 255 -11.32 -6.22 -9.64
CA ASP A 255 -12.73 -6.35 -9.26
C ASP A 255 -13.08 -5.57 -7.99
N LEU A 256 -12.10 -5.10 -7.23
CA LEU A 256 -12.35 -4.23 -6.07
C LEU A 256 -12.99 -2.92 -6.57
N PRO A 257 -13.94 -2.35 -5.82
CA PRO A 257 -14.57 -1.08 -6.18
C PRO A 257 -13.54 0.03 -6.39
N HIS A 258 -13.80 0.90 -7.36
CA HIS A 258 -13.03 2.13 -7.51
C HIS A 258 -13.55 3.17 -6.54
N THR A 259 -12.67 4.08 -6.18
CA THR A 259 -13.02 5.35 -5.55
C THR A 259 -12.56 6.49 -6.46
N LYS A 260 -13.05 7.71 -6.30
CA LYS A 260 -12.59 8.85 -7.13
C LYS A 260 -11.08 9.04 -7.04
N SER A 261 -10.54 8.96 -5.82
CA SER A 261 -9.10 9.00 -5.56
C SER A 261 -8.36 7.87 -6.28
N SER A 262 -8.77 6.61 -6.06
CA SER A 262 -8.05 5.46 -6.64
C SER A 262 -8.15 5.37 -8.16
N GLU A 263 -9.27 5.77 -8.75
CA GLU A 263 -9.44 5.86 -10.20
C GLU A 263 -8.56 6.96 -10.80
N PHE A 264 -8.50 8.14 -10.17
CA PHE A 264 -7.62 9.24 -10.58
C PHE A 264 -6.15 8.78 -10.61
N LEU A 265 -5.71 8.12 -9.54
CA LEU A 265 -4.36 7.58 -9.41
C LEU A 265 -4.09 6.48 -10.47
N GLU A 266 -5.00 5.51 -10.63
CA GLU A 266 -4.83 4.41 -11.61
C GLU A 266 -4.70 4.96 -13.03
N LYS A 267 -5.62 5.84 -13.46
CA LYS A 267 -5.60 6.44 -14.81
C LYS A 267 -4.30 7.20 -15.07
N HIS A 268 -3.84 8.01 -14.11
CA HIS A 268 -2.60 8.77 -14.23
C HIS A 268 -1.38 7.84 -14.38
N VAL A 269 -1.25 6.86 -13.49
CA VAL A 269 -0.12 5.93 -13.47
C VAL A 269 -0.10 5.07 -14.73
N THR A 270 -1.26 4.55 -15.17
CA THR A 270 -1.37 3.80 -16.43
C THR A 270 -0.88 4.63 -17.61
N LYS A 271 -1.34 5.89 -17.74
CA LYS A 271 -0.91 6.78 -18.83
C LYS A 271 0.60 7.04 -18.80
N LYS A 272 1.17 7.31 -17.62
CA LYS A 272 2.60 7.59 -17.45
C LYS A 272 3.47 6.37 -17.72
N LEU A 273 3.03 5.20 -17.28
CA LEU A 273 3.73 3.95 -17.50
C LEU A 273 3.70 3.56 -18.99
N GLN A 274 2.57 3.74 -19.67
CA GLN A 274 2.46 3.49 -21.11
C GLN A 274 3.44 4.35 -21.90
N LYS A 275 3.47 5.67 -21.64
CA LYS A 275 4.45 6.57 -22.25
C LYS A 275 5.89 6.15 -21.95
N LYS A 276 6.16 5.69 -20.72
CA LYS A 276 7.50 5.23 -20.34
C LYS A 276 7.90 3.96 -21.08
N PHE A 277 6.97 3.04 -21.31
CA PHE A 277 7.24 1.85 -22.12
C PHE A 277 7.52 2.23 -23.58
N GLU A 278 6.79 3.17 -24.16
CA GLU A 278 7.04 3.68 -25.52
C GLU A 278 8.45 4.30 -25.64
N GLU A 279 8.83 5.18 -24.71
CA GLU A 279 10.19 5.75 -24.66
C GLU A 279 11.28 4.67 -24.59
N LEU A 280 11.10 3.66 -23.74
CA LEU A 280 12.06 2.56 -23.59
C LEU A 280 12.07 1.65 -24.83
N ALA A 281 10.92 1.40 -25.44
CA ALA A 281 10.82 0.60 -26.65
C ALA A 281 11.50 1.28 -27.83
N LEU A 282 11.32 2.60 -27.99
CA LEU A 282 12.00 3.39 -29.02
C LEU A 282 13.52 3.34 -28.85
N GLY A 283 14.02 3.60 -27.64
CA GLY A 283 15.45 3.51 -27.35
C GLY A 283 16.00 2.11 -27.63
N LYS A 284 15.25 1.07 -27.25
CA LYS A 284 15.65 -0.33 -27.46
C LYS A 284 15.65 -0.73 -28.94
N ALA A 285 14.63 -0.31 -29.69
CA ALA A 285 14.53 -0.54 -31.13
C ALA A 285 15.73 0.06 -31.86
N GLN A 286 16.15 1.28 -31.49
CA GLN A 286 17.33 1.94 -32.05
C GLN A 286 18.62 1.23 -31.66
N THR A 287 18.81 0.86 -30.39
CA THR A 287 20.06 0.25 -29.91
C THR A 287 20.26 -1.19 -30.38
N GLU A 288 19.17 -1.97 -30.48
CA GLU A 288 19.23 -3.39 -30.87
C GLU A 288 18.88 -3.62 -32.35
N ASN A 289 18.54 -2.58 -33.10
CA ASN A 289 18.09 -2.64 -34.49
C ASN A 289 16.96 -3.67 -34.71
N ILE A 290 15.94 -3.61 -33.85
CA ILE A 290 14.76 -4.50 -33.91
C ILE A 290 13.48 -3.70 -34.19
N HIS A 291 12.46 -4.37 -34.71
CA HIS A 291 11.17 -3.74 -34.96
C HIS A 291 10.52 -3.26 -33.66
N LEU A 292 9.84 -2.10 -33.69
CA LEU A 292 9.24 -1.48 -32.51
C LEU A 292 8.28 -2.43 -31.77
N ALA A 293 7.49 -3.21 -32.50
CA ALA A 293 6.57 -4.19 -31.90
C ALA A 293 7.30 -5.28 -31.08
N GLU A 294 8.51 -5.68 -31.49
CA GLU A 294 9.33 -6.62 -30.72
C GLU A 294 9.96 -5.92 -29.51
N ALA A 295 10.44 -4.69 -29.69
CA ALA A 295 10.98 -3.89 -28.60
C ALA A 295 9.94 -3.67 -27.48
N ILE A 296 8.68 -3.36 -27.84
CA ILE A 296 7.54 -3.25 -26.91
C ILE A 296 7.39 -4.52 -26.10
N LYS A 297 7.33 -5.70 -26.74
CA LYS A 297 7.22 -6.99 -26.04
C LYS A 297 8.39 -7.26 -25.09
N LYS A 298 9.60 -6.78 -25.42
CA LYS A 298 10.79 -6.96 -24.57
C LYS A 298 10.83 -6.00 -23.38
N VAL A 299 10.26 -4.80 -23.47
CA VAL A 299 10.26 -3.81 -22.36
C VAL A 299 9.03 -3.96 -21.46
N GLN A 300 7.89 -4.29 -22.05
CA GLN A 300 6.61 -4.45 -21.36
C GLN A 300 6.54 -5.85 -20.74
N THR A 301 7.21 -5.98 -19.61
CA THR A 301 7.13 -7.17 -18.75
C THR A 301 6.23 -6.88 -17.55
N GLY A 302 5.60 -7.91 -17.00
CA GLY A 302 4.58 -7.74 -15.97
C GLY A 302 3.23 -7.30 -16.56
N GLY A 303 2.15 -7.65 -15.86
CA GLY A 303 0.79 -7.28 -16.26
C GLY A 303 0.37 -5.91 -15.75
N LYS A 304 -0.94 -5.66 -15.87
CA LYS A 304 -1.59 -4.40 -15.47
C LYS A 304 -1.30 -4.05 -14.00
N ILE A 305 -1.09 -2.76 -13.76
CA ILE A 305 -1.05 -2.17 -12.42
C ILE A 305 -2.47 -1.73 -12.05
N THR A 306 -2.90 -2.10 -10.85
CA THR A 306 -4.22 -1.81 -10.31
C THR A 306 -4.05 -1.06 -9.00
N ILE A 307 -4.72 0.08 -8.83
CA ILE A 307 -4.64 0.92 -7.63
C ILE A 307 -6.02 0.99 -6.99
N ARG A 308 -6.11 0.65 -5.70
CA ARG A 308 -7.37 0.61 -4.96
C ARG A 308 -7.23 1.27 -3.62
N GLN A 309 -8.15 2.18 -3.32
CA GLN A 309 -8.33 2.64 -1.96
C GLN A 309 -9.26 1.63 -1.27
N VAL A 310 -8.80 1.08 -0.16
CA VAL A 310 -9.53 0.02 0.57
C VAL A 310 -10.06 0.50 1.91
N SER A 311 -9.62 1.66 2.39
CA SER A 311 -10.12 2.29 3.60
C SER A 311 -10.10 3.81 3.45
N ALA A 312 -11.15 4.47 3.96
CA ALA A 312 -11.28 5.90 4.19
C ALA A 312 -12.19 6.09 5.40
N ILE A 313 -11.62 6.41 6.56
CA ILE A 313 -12.35 6.55 7.82
C ILE A 313 -12.03 7.87 8.51
N ASP A 314 -13.02 8.46 9.19
CA ASP A 314 -12.80 9.64 10.01
C ASP A 314 -12.29 9.28 11.40
N GLU A 315 -11.13 9.83 11.75
CA GLU A 315 -10.45 9.63 13.01
C GLU A 315 -10.25 10.96 13.74
N LYS A 316 -9.95 10.86 15.03
CA LYS A 316 -9.62 12.03 15.85
C LYS A 316 -8.34 11.82 16.66
N LEU A 317 -7.50 12.84 16.67
CA LEU A 317 -6.31 12.90 17.50
C LEU A 317 -6.55 13.84 18.67
N VAL A 318 -6.59 13.29 19.88
CA VAL A 318 -6.64 14.09 21.11
C VAL A 318 -5.23 14.62 21.42
N VAL A 319 -5.12 15.90 21.71
CA VAL A 319 -3.85 16.54 22.07
C VAL A 319 -3.42 16.08 23.45
N ASN A 320 -2.14 15.75 23.60
CA ASN A 320 -1.59 15.32 24.88
C ASN A 320 -1.65 16.43 25.95
N GLU A 321 -1.77 16.00 27.21
CA GLU A 321 -2.11 16.86 28.35
C GLU A 321 -1.12 18.02 28.58
N ARG A 322 0.20 17.80 28.47
CA ARG A 322 1.16 18.88 28.73
C ARG A 322 1.14 19.93 27.63
N MET A 323 1.04 19.52 26.36
CA MET A 323 0.86 20.44 25.24
C MET A 323 -0.39 21.30 25.45
N LEU A 324 -1.53 20.67 25.76
CA LEU A 324 -2.78 21.38 25.98
C LEU A 324 -2.67 22.38 27.15
N ASN A 325 -2.16 21.94 28.30
CA ASN A 325 -2.03 22.78 29.48
C ASN A 325 -1.06 23.96 29.27
N ARG A 326 0.07 23.72 28.59
CA ARG A 326 1.12 24.73 28.38
C ARG A 326 0.67 25.86 27.46
N TYR A 327 -0.13 25.56 26.44
CA TYR A 327 -0.59 26.52 25.42
C TYR A 327 -2.09 26.85 25.53
N LYS A 328 -2.75 26.46 26.63
CA LYS A 328 -4.16 26.76 26.91
C LYS A 328 -4.51 28.25 26.75
N HIS A 329 -3.61 29.12 27.20
CA HIS A 329 -3.78 30.58 27.11
C HIS A 329 -3.82 31.13 25.67
N MET A 330 -3.40 30.32 24.68
CA MET A 330 -3.43 30.66 23.26
C MET A 330 -4.62 30.03 22.52
N ASN A 331 -5.59 29.45 23.26
CA ASN A 331 -6.73 28.71 22.72
C ASN A 331 -6.31 27.56 21.78
N TYR A 332 -5.25 26.83 22.15
CA TYR A 332 -4.80 25.68 21.37
C TYR A 332 -5.89 24.58 21.33
N PRO A 333 -6.17 23.96 20.17
CA PRO A 333 -7.22 22.94 20.05
C PRO A 333 -6.99 21.72 20.96
N GLU A 334 -8.08 21.15 21.47
CA GLU A 334 -8.05 19.91 22.27
C GLU A 334 -7.96 18.65 21.41
N GLU A 335 -8.47 18.70 20.18
CA GLU A 335 -8.42 17.59 19.23
C GLU A 335 -8.33 18.07 17.78
N PHE A 336 -7.79 17.21 16.92
CA PHE A 336 -7.73 17.39 15.47
C PHE A 336 -8.39 16.19 14.78
N LYS A 337 -9.40 16.43 13.93
CA LYS A 337 -10.09 15.38 13.14
C LYS A 337 -9.43 15.19 11.78
N TYR A 338 -9.28 13.96 11.32
CA TYR A 338 -8.66 13.70 10.02
C TYR A 338 -9.26 12.47 9.36
N ARG A 339 -9.27 12.47 8.04
CA ARG A 339 -9.65 11.29 7.27
C ARG A 339 -8.40 10.44 7.03
N SER A 340 -8.41 9.20 7.53
CA SER A 340 -7.36 8.20 7.33
C SER A 340 -7.70 7.35 6.12
N LYS A 341 -6.81 7.34 5.11
CA LYS A 341 -6.97 6.56 3.88
C LYS A 341 -5.87 5.53 3.74
N CYS A 342 -6.23 4.33 3.25
CA CYS A 342 -5.28 3.29 2.86
C CYS A 342 -5.41 2.97 1.37
N ILE A 343 -4.31 3.14 0.63
CA ILE A 343 -4.24 2.89 -0.81
C ILE A 343 -3.27 1.74 -1.06
N LEU A 344 -3.74 0.75 -1.82
CA LEU A 344 -3.04 -0.46 -2.19
C LEU A 344 -2.74 -0.46 -3.69
N VAL A 345 -1.57 -0.98 -4.06
CA VAL A 345 -1.10 -1.07 -5.44
C VAL A 345 -0.71 -2.50 -5.74
N PHE A 346 -1.41 -3.08 -6.71
CA PHE A 346 -1.22 -4.43 -7.18
C PHE A 346 -0.60 -4.42 -8.58
N GLN A 347 0.12 -5.48 -8.90
CA GLN A 347 0.44 -5.81 -10.28
C GLN A 347 0.07 -7.25 -10.57
N ASN A 348 -0.55 -7.49 -11.72
CA ASN A 348 -0.80 -8.84 -12.20
C ASN A 348 0.52 -9.47 -12.70
N LEU A 349 1.06 -10.46 -11.99
CA LEU A 349 2.27 -11.18 -12.33
C LEU A 349 1.91 -12.63 -12.67
N ASP A 350 2.07 -12.98 -13.96
CA ASP A 350 1.75 -14.31 -14.50
C ASP A 350 0.29 -14.73 -14.26
N GLY A 351 -0.65 -13.78 -14.38
CA GLY A 351 -2.07 -14.02 -14.12
C GLY A 351 -2.49 -13.88 -12.67
N VAL A 352 -1.55 -13.74 -11.73
CA VAL A 352 -1.80 -13.65 -10.29
C VAL A 352 -1.51 -12.24 -9.79
N ASP A 353 -2.46 -11.61 -9.13
CA ASP A 353 -2.23 -10.30 -8.52
C ASP A 353 -1.24 -10.40 -7.36
N VAL A 354 -0.30 -9.45 -7.31
CA VAL A 354 0.66 -9.30 -6.21
C VAL A 354 0.56 -7.89 -5.66
N LEU A 355 0.31 -7.75 -4.36
CA LEU A 355 0.35 -6.47 -3.65
C LEU A 355 1.82 -6.03 -3.52
N LEU A 356 2.15 -4.89 -4.12
CA LEU A 356 3.53 -4.41 -4.26
C LEU A 356 3.84 -3.18 -3.41
N PHE A 357 2.86 -2.30 -3.23
CA PHE A 357 3.02 -1.02 -2.56
C PHE A 357 1.74 -0.66 -1.82
N ALA A 358 1.89 -0.06 -0.66
CA ALA A 358 0.78 0.42 0.14
C ALA A 358 1.20 1.70 0.85
N PHE A 359 0.28 2.64 1.00
CA PHE A 359 0.51 3.82 1.82
C PHE A 359 -0.75 4.29 2.54
N TYR A 360 -0.50 4.90 3.69
CA TYR A 360 -1.47 5.54 4.56
C TYR A 360 -1.28 7.04 4.52
N VAL A 361 -2.39 7.76 4.39
CA VAL A 361 -2.39 9.22 4.38
C VAL A 361 -3.50 9.76 5.28
N TYR A 362 -3.19 10.83 5.99
CA TYR A 362 -4.10 11.55 6.87
C TYR A 362 -4.42 12.90 6.26
N GLU A 363 -5.69 13.13 5.97
CA GLU A 363 -6.18 14.35 5.35
C GLU A 363 -6.89 15.22 6.39
N HIS A 364 -6.34 16.40 6.66
CA HIS A 364 -6.93 17.42 7.52
C HIS A 364 -7.55 18.50 6.63
N ASP A 365 -8.88 18.47 6.48
CA ASP A 365 -9.60 19.37 5.60
C ASP A 365 -9.70 20.80 6.16
N GLU A 366 -10.47 21.65 5.46
CA GLU A 366 -10.73 23.04 5.83
C GLU A 366 -11.56 23.20 7.12
N ARG A 367 -12.23 22.15 7.60
CA ARG A 367 -13.03 22.18 8.84
C ARG A 367 -12.15 21.98 10.07
N ASN A 368 -10.94 21.50 9.87
CA ASN A 368 -9.97 21.29 10.93
C ASN A 368 -9.41 22.65 11.41
N PRO A 369 -9.23 22.90 12.73
CA PRO A 369 -8.62 24.13 13.20
C PRO A 369 -7.14 24.23 12.84
N ALA A 370 -6.61 25.47 12.83
CA ALA A 370 -5.16 25.66 12.75
C ALA A 370 -4.48 24.97 13.95
N PRO A 371 -3.29 24.38 13.79
CA PRO A 371 -2.39 24.47 12.63
C PRO A 371 -2.58 23.39 11.53
N ASN A 372 -3.53 22.46 11.68
CA ASN A 372 -3.65 21.32 10.77
C ASN A 372 -4.55 21.59 9.55
N THR A 373 -5.30 22.69 9.51
CA THR A 373 -6.21 23.05 8.42
C THR A 373 -5.58 22.90 7.03
N GLY A 374 -6.24 22.18 6.13
CA GLY A 374 -5.83 22.05 4.74
C GLY A 374 -4.47 21.38 4.55
N THR A 375 -4.11 20.41 5.40
CA THR A 375 -2.84 19.68 5.31
C THR A 375 -3.07 18.20 5.03
N VAL A 376 -2.14 17.57 4.30
CA VAL A 376 -2.07 16.11 4.16
C VAL A 376 -0.77 15.60 4.76
N TYR A 377 -0.83 14.48 5.47
CA TYR A 377 0.33 13.83 6.08
C TYR A 377 0.47 12.39 5.60
N ILE A 378 1.56 12.10 4.88
CA ILE A 378 1.87 10.74 4.43
C ILE A 378 2.47 9.98 5.62
N SER A 379 1.61 9.24 6.32
CA SER A 379 1.92 8.60 7.60
C SER A 379 2.87 7.42 7.45
N TYR A 380 2.52 6.47 6.59
CA TYR A 380 3.36 5.31 6.32
C TYR A 380 3.29 4.95 4.84
N LEU A 381 4.43 4.58 4.27
CA LEU A 381 4.47 3.92 2.98
C LEU A 381 5.47 2.79 3.01
N ASP A 382 5.17 1.74 2.25
CA ASP A 382 5.99 0.57 2.22
C ASP A 382 5.84 -0.19 0.91
N SER A 383 6.79 -1.08 0.61
CA SER A 383 6.77 -1.86 -0.64
C SER A 383 7.51 -3.19 -0.56
N VAL A 384 7.24 -4.04 -1.54
CA VAL A 384 8.04 -5.22 -1.89
C VAL A 384 8.61 -5.14 -3.30
N ASN A 385 9.72 -5.84 -3.55
CA ASN A 385 10.59 -5.62 -4.71
C ASN A 385 10.19 -6.38 -5.99
N TYR A 386 9.00 -6.97 -6.03
CA TYR A 386 8.58 -7.90 -7.10
C TYR A 386 8.04 -7.25 -8.38
N MET A 387 7.91 -5.92 -8.43
CA MET A 387 7.40 -5.24 -9.63
C MET A 387 8.18 -5.67 -10.89
N ALA A 388 7.45 -5.93 -11.97
CA ALA A 388 8.02 -6.23 -13.28
C ALA A 388 7.64 -5.11 -14.28
N PRO A 389 8.59 -4.53 -15.02
CA PRO A 389 10.04 -4.69 -14.84
C PRO A 389 10.56 -4.01 -13.56
N ARG A 390 11.54 -4.64 -12.90
CA ARG A 390 12.09 -4.18 -11.61
C ARG A 390 12.68 -2.77 -11.65
N HIS A 391 13.21 -2.33 -12.80
CA HIS A 391 13.84 -1.02 -12.94
C HIS A 391 12.83 0.14 -13.00
N LEU A 392 11.56 -0.11 -13.33
CA LEU A 392 10.50 0.91 -13.33
C LEU A 392 9.86 1.14 -11.97
N ARG A 393 10.23 0.34 -10.96
CA ARG A 393 9.62 0.39 -9.63
C ARG A 393 9.63 1.78 -8.99
N SER A 394 10.79 2.44 -8.97
CA SER A 394 10.87 3.79 -8.40
C SER A 394 10.05 4.80 -9.20
N PHE A 395 10.05 4.68 -10.53
CA PHE A 395 9.26 5.54 -11.41
C PHE A 395 7.76 5.41 -11.10
N VAL A 396 7.24 4.19 -11.03
CA VAL A 396 5.81 3.95 -10.72
C VAL A 396 5.45 4.48 -9.33
N TYR A 397 6.28 4.22 -8.32
CA TYR A 397 6.03 4.71 -6.95
C TYR A 397 6.07 6.25 -6.87
N HIS A 398 6.96 6.91 -7.63
CA HIS A 398 6.94 8.37 -7.75
C HIS A 398 5.65 8.84 -8.42
N GLU A 399 5.23 8.22 -9.53
CA GLU A 399 4.00 8.62 -10.23
C GLU A 399 2.74 8.47 -9.35
N ILE A 400 2.70 7.45 -8.49
CA ILE A 400 1.60 7.28 -7.51
C ILE A 400 1.56 8.46 -6.53
N LEU A 401 2.70 8.78 -5.91
CA LEU A 401 2.77 9.87 -4.92
C LEU A 401 2.53 11.24 -5.58
N ILE A 402 3.10 11.49 -6.76
CA ILE A 402 2.87 12.72 -7.53
C ILE A 402 1.39 12.86 -7.88
N SER A 403 0.75 11.78 -8.34
CA SER A 403 -0.68 11.76 -8.63
C SER A 403 -1.53 12.02 -7.39
N TYR A 404 -1.15 11.46 -6.24
CA TYR A 404 -1.84 11.73 -4.98
C TYR A 404 -1.71 13.20 -4.57
N LEU A 405 -0.51 13.78 -4.65
CA LEU A 405 -0.30 15.20 -4.37
C LEU A 405 -1.10 16.11 -5.31
N ASP A 406 -1.23 15.74 -6.58
CA ASP A 406 -2.09 16.47 -7.52
C ASP A 406 -3.58 16.34 -7.19
N TYR A 407 -4.04 15.15 -6.79
CA TYR A 407 -5.39 14.94 -6.31
C TYR A 407 -5.70 15.82 -5.09
N ALA A 408 -4.83 15.82 -4.08
CA ALA A 408 -4.96 16.67 -2.90
C ALA A 408 -4.93 18.17 -3.27
N ARG A 409 -4.02 18.58 -4.15
CA ARG A 409 -3.93 19.96 -4.64
C ARG A 409 -5.23 20.43 -5.29
N GLN A 410 -5.86 19.60 -6.13
CA GLN A 410 -7.13 19.93 -6.80
C GLN A 410 -8.29 20.10 -5.81
N ARG A 411 -8.18 19.49 -4.63
CA ARG A 411 -9.16 19.58 -3.56
C ARG A 411 -8.91 20.70 -2.55
N GLY A 412 -7.87 21.52 -2.77
CA GLY A 412 -7.58 22.68 -1.94
C GLY A 412 -6.67 22.41 -0.74
N TYR A 413 -6.06 21.22 -0.63
CA TYR A 413 -5.02 21.01 0.38
C TYR A 413 -3.80 21.87 0.05
N ALA A 414 -3.29 22.57 1.06
CA ALA A 414 -2.26 23.59 0.93
C ALA A 414 -0.85 23.03 1.10
N THR A 415 -0.64 22.08 2.01
CA THR A 415 0.67 21.48 2.26
C THR A 415 0.59 19.97 2.41
N ALA A 416 1.65 19.30 1.97
CA ALA A 416 1.89 17.88 2.23
C ALA A 416 3.12 17.71 3.13
N HIS A 417 2.98 16.92 4.18
CA HIS A 417 4.01 16.66 5.18
C HIS A 417 4.50 15.22 5.06
N ILE A 418 5.82 15.05 5.05
CA ILE A 418 6.49 13.75 4.90
C ILE A 418 7.60 13.64 5.94
N TRP A 419 7.51 12.62 6.80
CA TRP A 419 8.62 12.21 7.64
C TRP A 419 9.42 11.11 6.95
N ALA A 420 10.61 11.45 6.43
CA ALA A 420 11.49 10.55 5.72
C ALA A 420 12.28 9.64 6.69
N CYS A 421 11.57 8.74 7.37
CA CYS A 421 12.12 7.79 8.32
C CYS A 421 12.15 6.38 7.72
N PRO A 422 13.31 5.74 7.53
CA PRO A 422 13.36 4.33 7.19
C PRO A 422 13.00 3.46 8.41
N PRO A 423 12.38 2.28 8.22
CA PRO A 423 12.10 1.39 9.33
C PRO A 423 13.39 0.90 9.98
N LYS A 424 13.36 0.69 11.30
CA LYS A 424 14.52 0.15 12.02
C LYS A 424 14.76 -1.29 11.60
N LYS A 425 16.00 -1.77 11.80
CA LYS A 425 16.38 -3.13 11.41
C LYS A 425 15.47 -4.15 12.12
N GLY A 426 14.70 -4.90 11.32
CA GLY A 426 13.80 -5.95 11.81
C GLY A 426 12.38 -5.47 12.13
N ASP A 427 12.05 -4.22 11.83
CA ASP A 427 10.68 -3.69 11.86
C ASP A 427 10.13 -3.60 10.44
N ASP A 428 8.84 -3.91 10.28
CA ASP A 428 8.09 -3.75 9.04
C ASP A 428 7.06 -2.63 9.22
N TYR A 429 6.96 -1.70 8.25
CA TYR A 429 5.94 -0.65 8.31
C TYR A 429 4.55 -1.20 7.98
N ILE A 430 4.42 -1.91 6.85
CA ILE A 430 3.16 -2.47 6.37
C ILE A 430 3.35 -3.94 5.96
N PHE A 431 4.36 -4.26 5.16
CA PHE A 431 4.54 -5.62 4.61
C PHE A 431 5.30 -6.53 5.57
N HIS A 432 4.63 -7.54 6.12
CA HIS A 432 5.25 -8.55 6.98
C HIS A 432 6.17 -9.50 6.22
N GLY A 433 7.42 -9.61 6.67
CA GLY A 433 8.39 -10.54 6.10
C GLY A 433 8.80 -10.12 4.69
N LYS A 434 9.75 -9.19 4.59
CA LYS A 434 10.25 -8.67 3.31
C LYS A 434 11.20 -9.64 2.60
N PRO A 435 11.37 -9.50 1.27
CA PRO A 435 12.37 -10.28 0.54
C PRO A 435 13.77 -10.09 1.12
N GLU A 436 14.53 -11.17 1.28
CA GLU A 436 15.87 -11.11 1.88
C GLU A 436 16.85 -10.24 1.08
N ASP A 437 16.70 -10.21 -0.25
CA ASP A 437 17.49 -9.35 -1.15
C ASP A 437 17.03 -7.87 -1.13
N GLN A 438 15.89 -7.56 -0.48
CA GLN A 438 15.37 -6.20 -0.36
C GLN A 438 16.02 -5.46 0.81
N LYS A 439 17.01 -4.63 0.49
CA LYS A 439 17.65 -3.75 1.49
C LYS A 439 16.77 -2.55 1.83
N THR A 440 16.60 -2.29 3.12
CA THR A 440 16.04 -1.03 3.62
C THR A 440 16.98 0.13 3.23
N PRO A 441 16.47 1.22 2.61
CA PRO A 441 17.30 2.37 2.29
C PRO A 441 17.85 3.03 3.56
N LYS A 442 19.07 3.55 3.48
CA LYS A 442 19.58 4.48 4.50
C LYS A 442 18.78 5.79 4.44
N GLU A 443 18.72 6.50 5.55
CA GLU A 443 17.99 7.77 5.69
C GLU A 443 18.32 8.77 4.56
N SER A 444 19.60 9.02 4.27
CA SER A 444 20.01 9.93 3.18
C SER A 444 19.48 9.52 1.80
N ARG A 445 19.46 8.21 1.51
CA ARG A 445 18.94 7.67 0.25
C ARG A 445 17.42 7.80 0.17
N LEU A 446 16.71 7.57 1.29
CA LEU A 446 15.27 7.74 1.35
C LEU A 446 14.87 9.20 1.19
N ARG A 447 15.60 10.13 1.84
CA ARG A 447 15.40 11.57 1.65
C ARG A 447 15.58 11.97 0.19
N GLN A 448 16.68 11.55 -0.44
CA GLN A 448 16.92 11.87 -1.85
C GLN A 448 15.80 11.32 -2.75
N TRP A 449 15.31 10.12 -2.47
CA TRP A 449 14.19 9.52 -3.20
C TRP A 449 12.92 10.39 -3.17
N TYR A 450 12.57 10.95 -2.00
CA TYR A 450 11.45 11.91 -1.90
C TYR A 450 11.75 13.24 -2.60
N VAL A 451 12.97 13.77 -2.47
CA VAL A 451 13.37 15.01 -3.15
C VAL A 451 13.27 14.85 -4.67
N ASP A 452 13.74 13.74 -5.23
CA ASP A 452 13.64 13.45 -6.67
C ASP A 452 12.17 13.40 -7.13
N MET A 453 11.30 12.77 -6.33
CA MET A 453 9.85 12.74 -6.58
C MET A 453 9.24 14.15 -6.56
N LEU A 454 9.58 14.97 -5.57
CA LEU A 454 9.05 16.33 -5.42
C LEU A 454 9.59 17.28 -6.49
N VAL A 455 10.83 17.11 -6.95
CA VAL A 455 11.39 17.86 -8.08
C VAL A 455 10.60 17.56 -9.36
N GLU A 456 10.22 16.30 -9.59
CA GLU A 456 9.33 15.96 -10.71
C GLU A 456 7.92 16.55 -10.56
N ALA A 457 7.38 16.61 -9.33
CA ALA A 457 6.12 17.30 -9.05
C ALA A 457 6.22 18.81 -9.28
N GLN A 458 7.36 19.43 -8.93
CA GLN A 458 7.65 20.83 -9.23
C GLN A 458 7.71 21.04 -10.75
N LYS A 459 8.40 20.22 -11.53
CA LYS A 459 8.41 20.38 -13.01
C LYS A 459 7.00 20.36 -13.63
N ARG A 460 6.03 19.72 -12.99
CA ARG A 460 4.63 19.59 -13.44
C ARG A 460 3.69 20.65 -12.85
N ASN A 461 4.23 21.63 -12.13
CA ASN A 461 3.47 22.69 -11.46
C ASN A 461 2.46 22.19 -10.40
N ILE A 462 2.66 20.99 -9.87
CA ILE A 462 1.83 20.42 -8.79
C ILE A 462 2.31 20.96 -7.43
N VAL A 463 3.63 20.99 -7.25
CA VAL A 463 4.30 21.48 -6.05
C VAL A 463 5.02 22.80 -6.37
N GLY A 464 4.90 23.75 -5.46
CA GLY A 464 5.68 24.99 -5.44
C GLY A 464 6.91 24.82 -4.57
N THR A 465 6.97 25.54 -3.46
CA THR A 465 8.09 25.51 -2.53
C THR A 465 8.18 24.15 -1.84
N VAL A 466 9.39 23.57 -1.83
CA VAL A 466 9.74 22.42 -0.99
C VAL A 466 10.67 22.92 0.10
N THR A 467 10.30 22.70 1.35
CA THR A 467 11.05 23.13 2.53
C THR A 467 11.05 22.02 3.58
N ASN A 468 11.48 22.32 4.80
CA ASN A 468 11.36 21.42 5.93
C ASN A 468 10.67 22.10 7.12
N MET A 469 10.20 21.28 8.06
CA MET A 469 9.52 21.73 9.27
C MET A 469 10.33 22.75 10.08
N TYR A 470 11.66 22.59 10.15
CA TYR A 470 12.54 23.49 10.90
C TYR A 470 12.56 24.89 10.28
N GLU A 471 12.82 25.00 8.98
CA GLU A 471 12.88 26.28 8.27
C GLU A 471 11.50 26.98 8.26
N LEU A 472 10.41 26.21 8.15
CA LEU A 472 9.07 26.76 8.07
C LEU A 472 8.54 27.29 9.41
N TYR A 473 8.75 26.55 10.50
CA TYR A 473 8.10 26.84 11.79
C TYR A 473 9.06 27.32 12.89
N PHE A 474 10.36 27.00 12.83
CA PHE A 474 11.30 27.32 13.91
C PHE A 474 12.11 28.58 13.61
N VAL A 475 12.60 28.75 12.38
CA VAL A 475 13.44 29.91 12.00
C VAL A 475 12.65 31.22 12.03
N LYS A 476 11.37 31.18 11.66
CA LYS A 476 10.49 32.36 11.64
C LYS A 476 10.08 32.88 13.04
N GLY A 477 10.51 32.22 14.12
CA GLY A 477 10.41 32.76 15.48
C GLY A 477 9.03 32.66 16.14
N SER A 478 8.41 31.47 16.11
CA SER A 478 7.07 31.25 16.68
C SER A 478 7.06 30.25 17.83
N ASP A 479 5.91 30.08 18.47
CA ASP A 479 5.65 29.08 19.51
C ASP A 479 5.19 27.73 18.91
N ALA A 480 5.02 26.73 19.77
CA ALA A 480 4.67 25.38 19.35
C ALA A 480 3.27 25.25 18.72
N THR A 481 2.38 26.25 18.86
CA THR A 481 0.99 26.17 18.38
C THR A 481 0.86 26.25 16.87
N ILE A 482 1.89 26.68 16.15
CA ILE A 482 1.88 26.78 14.69
C ILE A 482 2.35 25.51 13.97
N VAL A 483 2.90 24.55 14.71
CA VAL A 483 3.42 23.30 14.16
C VAL A 483 2.27 22.30 14.02
N PRO A 484 2.00 21.76 12.82
CA PRO A 484 0.97 20.75 12.65
C PRO A 484 1.15 19.54 13.58
N TYR A 485 0.05 19.11 14.19
CA TYR A 485 0.02 18.05 15.20
C TYR A 485 -0.62 16.79 14.60
N PHE A 486 0.21 15.88 14.08
CA PHE A 486 -0.27 14.69 13.35
C PHE A 486 -0.20 13.41 14.15
N GLN A 487 -1.07 12.44 13.82
CA GLN A 487 -1.06 11.14 14.48
C GLN A 487 0.22 10.37 14.12
N GLY A 488 0.95 9.90 15.13
CA GLY A 488 2.15 9.08 14.95
C GLY A 488 3.35 9.81 14.33
N ASP A 489 3.29 11.14 14.20
CA ASP A 489 4.43 11.96 13.78
C ASP A 489 5.46 12.16 14.92
N TYR A 490 6.68 12.53 14.54
CA TYR A 490 7.74 12.80 15.49
C TYR A 490 7.43 13.96 16.43
N PHE A 491 6.83 15.06 15.95
CA PHE A 491 6.55 16.24 16.77
C PHE A 491 5.55 15.91 17.89
N SER A 492 4.38 15.39 17.53
CA SER A 492 3.33 15.02 18.49
C SER A 492 3.79 13.93 19.47
N GLY A 493 4.67 13.02 19.03
CA GLY A 493 5.25 11.96 19.86
C GLY A 493 6.29 12.43 20.87
N GLU A 494 7.11 13.42 20.53
CA GLU A 494 8.24 13.85 21.39
C GLU A 494 7.95 15.11 22.21
N ILE A 495 7.02 15.98 21.79
CA ILE A 495 6.83 17.31 22.39
C ILE A 495 6.56 17.27 23.91
N GLU A 496 5.81 16.28 24.40
CA GLU A 496 5.51 16.08 25.83
C GLU A 496 6.78 15.94 26.69
N SER A 497 7.78 15.21 26.17
CA SER A 497 9.07 15.01 26.83
C SER A 497 9.85 16.32 26.92
N PHE A 498 9.76 17.17 25.88
CA PHE A 498 10.40 18.48 25.87
C PHE A 498 9.72 19.47 26.80
N ILE A 499 8.38 19.51 26.82
CA ILE A 499 7.62 20.36 27.76
C ILE A 499 7.98 20.01 29.20
N LYS A 500 7.94 18.71 29.56
CA LYS A 500 8.34 18.26 30.90
C LYS A 500 9.74 18.72 31.28
N LYS A 501 10.73 18.59 30.38
CA LYS A 501 12.11 19.01 30.65
C LYS A 501 12.24 20.52 30.83
N VAL A 502 11.36 21.33 30.22
CA VAL A 502 11.32 22.78 30.42
C VAL A 502 10.66 23.11 31.77
N GLU A 503 9.53 22.48 32.10
CA GLU A 503 8.86 22.66 33.40
C GLU A 503 9.75 22.28 34.59
N ASP A 504 10.45 21.14 34.50
CA ASP A 504 11.42 20.67 35.49
C ASP A 504 12.57 21.67 35.69
N TRP A 505 12.92 22.40 34.63
CA TRP A 505 14.01 23.37 34.62
C TRP A 505 13.57 24.73 35.20
N GLU A 506 12.37 25.20 34.82
CA GLU A 506 11.74 26.40 35.38
C GLU A 506 11.50 26.24 36.89
N SER A 507 11.10 25.05 37.34
CA SER A 507 10.89 24.74 38.76
C SER A 507 12.18 24.73 39.59
N LYS A 508 13.35 24.57 38.96
CA LYS A 508 14.67 24.49 39.63
C LYS A 508 15.39 25.84 39.74
N GLY A 509 14.81 26.93 39.23
CA GLY A 509 15.34 28.29 39.38
C GLY A 509 16.74 28.53 38.76
N LYS A 510 17.25 27.63 37.92
CA LYS A 510 18.51 27.85 37.19
C LYS A 510 18.23 28.79 36.02
N GLY A 511 18.97 29.89 35.89
CA GLY A 511 18.86 30.84 34.78
C GLY A 511 19.26 30.24 33.43
N ILE A 512 18.69 30.78 32.33
CA ILE A 512 18.76 30.26 30.94
C ILE A 512 20.20 30.13 30.39
N GLU A 513 21.20 30.72 31.01
CA GLU A 513 22.44 31.06 30.32
C GLU A 513 23.49 29.95 30.13
N ASN A 514 23.59 28.91 30.97
CA ASN A 514 24.79 28.06 30.94
C ASN A 514 24.68 26.71 30.18
N ASP A 515 23.49 26.19 29.89
CA ASP A 515 23.33 24.90 29.17
C ASP A 515 22.99 25.07 27.67
N LEU A 516 22.75 26.30 27.19
CA LEU A 516 22.47 26.59 25.77
C LEU A 516 23.75 26.82 24.93
N ILE A 517 24.94 26.89 25.55
CA ILE A 517 26.19 27.35 24.90
C ILE A 517 27.11 26.20 24.43
N ASN A 518 26.82 24.93 24.73
CA ASN A 518 27.68 23.82 24.28
C ASN A 518 27.34 23.29 22.86
N ALA A 519 26.84 24.14 21.97
CA ALA A 519 26.66 23.83 20.55
C ALA A 519 27.27 24.94 19.69
N ASP A 520 28.49 24.66 19.24
CA ASP A 520 29.22 25.20 18.07
C ASP A 520 28.65 26.45 17.34
N ASP A 521 29.51 27.47 17.21
CA ASP A 521 29.30 28.82 16.69
C ASP A 521 28.62 28.90 15.30
N SER A 522 27.31 28.67 15.25
CA SER A 522 26.45 29.03 14.10
C SER A 522 25.03 29.39 14.56
N LYS A 523 24.82 30.70 14.77
CA LYS A 523 23.57 31.43 15.09
C LYS A 523 22.48 30.59 15.79
N PRO A 524 22.23 30.81 17.10
CA PRO A 524 21.08 30.24 17.80
C PRO A 524 19.77 30.52 17.06
N CYS A 525 18.79 29.63 17.21
CA CYS A 525 17.38 29.93 16.94
C CYS A 525 16.94 31.02 17.94
N ASP A 526 17.28 32.28 17.66
CA ASP A 526 17.15 33.39 18.61
C ASP A 526 15.86 34.19 18.45
N THR A 527 14.97 33.78 17.55
CA THR A 527 13.77 34.53 17.18
C THR A 527 12.49 34.07 17.89
N SER A 528 12.42 32.85 18.45
CA SER A 528 11.24 32.37 19.19
C SER A 528 11.38 32.67 20.68
N ASN A 529 10.39 33.33 21.30
CA ASN A 529 10.37 33.50 22.77
C ASN A 529 9.95 32.21 23.52
N ASP A 530 9.55 31.17 22.81
CA ASP A 530 9.10 29.91 23.40
C ASP A 530 10.29 28.97 23.70
N LYS A 531 10.54 28.74 24.99
CA LYS A 531 11.62 27.87 25.48
C LYS A 531 11.47 26.43 24.99
N VAL A 532 10.25 25.94 24.79
CA VAL A 532 10.00 24.58 24.29
C VAL A 532 10.47 24.49 22.85
N MET A 533 10.09 25.46 22.01
CA MET A 533 10.48 25.51 20.60
C MET A 533 11.97 25.74 20.41
N LYS A 534 12.64 26.58 21.23
CA LYS A 534 14.11 26.70 21.21
C LYS A 534 14.78 25.35 21.42
N ARG A 535 14.34 24.61 22.45
CA ARG A 535 14.94 23.32 22.82
C ARG A 535 14.63 22.22 21.80
N PHE A 536 13.38 22.13 21.36
CA PHE A 536 12.96 21.16 20.34
C PHE A 536 13.68 21.43 19.02
N GLY A 537 13.70 22.69 18.58
CA GLY A 537 14.39 23.14 17.37
C GLY A 537 15.87 22.77 17.37
N ASN A 538 16.58 23.04 18.47
CA ASN A 538 17.99 22.66 18.60
C ASN A 538 18.20 21.14 18.50
N SER A 539 17.26 20.33 19.01
CA SER A 539 17.34 18.87 18.92
C SER A 539 17.12 18.33 17.51
N ILE A 540 16.23 18.95 16.73
CA ILE A 540 15.91 18.48 15.38
C ILE A 540 16.79 19.10 14.29
N LYS A 541 17.55 20.16 14.59
CA LYS A 541 18.37 20.92 13.62
C LYS A 541 19.26 20.02 12.76
N SER A 542 19.86 18.98 13.34
CA SER A 542 20.74 18.03 12.65
C SER A 542 20.02 17.05 11.72
N MET A 543 18.73 16.84 11.95
CA MET A 543 17.86 15.92 11.19
C MET A 543 16.73 16.65 10.45
N LYS A 544 16.83 17.97 10.29
CA LYS A 544 15.77 18.82 9.74
C LYS A 544 15.30 18.39 8.35
N ASP A 545 16.22 17.91 7.51
CA ASP A 545 15.93 17.48 6.14
C ASP A 545 15.11 16.18 6.07
N SER A 546 14.89 15.52 7.21
CA SER A 546 14.02 14.34 7.31
C SER A 546 12.55 14.71 7.50
N PHE A 547 12.22 15.98 7.75
CA PHE A 547 10.85 16.48 7.94
C PHE A 547 10.45 17.40 6.79
N ILE A 548 10.10 16.79 5.65
CA ILE A 548 9.87 17.52 4.40
C ILE A 548 8.45 18.12 4.41
N VAL A 549 8.34 19.37 3.96
CA VAL A 549 7.07 20.05 3.73
C VAL A 549 7.02 20.50 2.28
N ALA A 550 6.04 20.01 1.53
CA ALA A 550 5.78 20.40 0.15
C ALA A 550 4.55 21.31 0.09
N CYS A 551 4.72 22.55 -0.37
CA CYS A 551 3.61 23.46 -0.60
C CYS A 551 2.95 23.13 -1.94
N LEU A 552 1.65 22.84 -1.93
CA LEU A 552 0.90 22.47 -3.11
C LEU A 552 0.44 23.74 -3.85
N ASN A 553 0.46 23.71 -5.19
CA ASN A 553 -0.04 24.80 -6.03
C ASN A 553 -1.56 24.71 -6.21
N TRP A 554 -2.28 24.71 -5.09
CA TRP A 554 -3.74 24.77 -5.07
C TRP A 554 -4.24 26.18 -5.43
N SER A 555 -5.54 26.34 -5.67
CA SER A 555 -6.11 27.59 -6.17
C SER A 555 -5.89 28.82 -5.27
N GLY A 556 -5.75 28.63 -3.95
CA GLY A 556 -5.44 29.68 -2.98
C GLY A 556 -3.99 29.72 -2.50
N ALA A 557 -3.05 29.10 -3.25
CA ALA A 557 -1.64 29.11 -2.88
C ALA A 557 -1.06 30.54 -2.85
N LYS A 558 -0.32 30.87 -1.79
CA LYS A 558 0.39 32.15 -1.67
C LYS A 558 1.60 32.19 -2.61
N ALA A 559 1.93 33.37 -3.15
CA ALA A 559 3.07 33.54 -4.06
C ALA A 559 4.42 33.04 -3.48
N GLU A 560 4.62 33.19 -2.16
CA GLU A 560 5.81 32.67 -1.46
C GLU A 560 5.91 31.13 -1.45
N HIS A 561 4.76 30.44 -1.53
CA HIS A 561 4.64 28.99 -1.54
C HIS A 561 4.68 28.40 -2.94
N MET A 562 4.69 29.23 -3.99
CA MET A 562 4.71 28.80 -5.39
C MET A 562 6.13 28.84 -6.01
N LYS A 563 7.14 29.26 -5.23
CA LYS A 563 8.51 29.43 -5.70
C LYS A 563 9.18 28.08 -5.96
N VAL A 564 9.92 27.97 -7.05
CA VAL A 564 10.73 26.78 -7.36
C VAL A 564 12.16 27.20 -7.73
N PRO A 565 13.15 26.29 -7.70
CA PRO A 565 14.49 26.60 -8.19
C PRO A 565 14.48 27.09 -9.65
N LYS A 566 15.34 28.05 -9.99
CA LYS A 566 15.43 28.66 -11.34
C LYS A 566 15.53 27.63 -12.47
N VAL A 567 16.32 26.58 -12.27
CA VAL A 567 16.47 25.47 -13.24
C VAL A 567 15.12 24.81 -13.56
N ILE A 568 14.22 24.71 -12.58
CA ILE A 568 12.87 24.17 -12.78
C ILE A 568 11.96 25.19 -13.47
N GLU A 569 12.10 26.48 -13.16
CA GLU A 569 11.37 27.56 -13.85
C GLU A 569 11.71 27.56 -15.35
N GLU A 570 12.99 27.55 -15.69
CA GLU A 570 13.51 27.50 -17.06
C GLU A 570 13.03 26.24 -17.80
N GLU A 571 13.06 25.08 -17.14
CA GLU A 571 12.56 23.81 -17.71
C GLU A 571 11.05 23.86 -17.97
N ARG A 572 10.26 24.46 -17.08
CA ARG A 572 8.81 24.66 -17.28
C ARG A 572 8.55 25.55 -18.49
N GLU A 573 9.33 26.61 -18.67
CA GLU A 573 9.21 27.52 -19.82
C GLU A 573 9.60 26.83 -21.13
N ARG A 574 10.67 26.03 -21.13
CA ARG A 574 11.09 25.23 -22.29
C ARG A 574 9.98 24.28 -22.74
N ARG A 575 9.37 23.53 -21.81
CA ARG A 575 8.26 22.62 -22.11
C ARG A 575 7.03 23.33 -22.67
N LYS A 576 6.66 24.49 -22.11
CA LYS A 576 5.56 25.30 -22.64
C LYS A 576 5.80 25.72 -24.10
N LYS A 577 7.05 26.06 -24.45
CA LYS A 577 7.41 26.41 -25.83
C LYS A 577 7.34 25.20 -26.78
N GLU A 578 7.73 24.02 -26.30
CA GLU A 578 7.65 22.76 -27.07
C GLU A 578 6.21 22.30 -27.28
N GLU A 579 5.34 22.47 -26.28
CA GLU A 579 3.90 22.14 -26.37
C GLU A 579 3.12 23.14 -27.25
N CYS A 580 3.60 24.38 -27.41
CA CYS A 580 3.02 25.40 -28.30
C CYS A 580 3.51 25.32 -29.77
N ALA A 581 4.36 24.35 -30.13
CA ALA A 581 4.72 24.08 -31.52
C ALA A 581 3.54 23.40 -32.25
N PRO A 582 3.25 23.73 -33.53
CA PRO A 582 2.13 23.15 -34.25
C PRO A 582 2.37 21.65 -34.48
N THR A 583 1.79 20.82 -33.63
CA THR A 583 1.72 19.37 -33.83
C THR A 583 0.46 19.05 -34.62
N ILE A 584 0.61 18.25 -35.68
CA ILE A 584 -0.50 17.68 -36.47
C ILE A 584 -1.47 16.97 -35.52
N GLN A 585 -2.77 17.25 -35.68
CA GLN A 585 -3.84 16.74 -34.83
C GLN A 585 -3.85 15.20 -34.82
N ASP A 586 -3.47 14.61 -33.68
CA ASP A 586 -3.74 13.20 -33.41
C ASP A 586 -5.25 13.02 -33.26
N GLY A 587 -5.81 12.13 -34.10
CA GLY A 587 -7.21 11.76 -34.09
C GLY A 587 -7.66 11.13 -32.76
N PRO A 588 -8.99 11.06 -32.53
CA PRO A 588 -9.53 10.59 -31.27
C PRO A 588 -9.16 9.13 -31.03
N THR A 589 -8.40 8.87 -29.97
CA THR A 589 -8.12 7.51 -29.50
C THR A 589 -9.42 6.93 -28.95
N GLN A 590 -10.03 6.01 -29.69
CA GLN A 590 -11.16 5.21 -29.21
C GLN A 590 -10.67 4.31 -28.06
N PHE A 591 -11.04 4.65 -26.82
CA PHE A 591 -10.91 3.73 -25.69
C PHE A 591 -12.16 2.85 -25.64
N GLU A 592 -11.94 1.55 -25.51
CA GLU A 592 -12.96 0.48 -25.54
C GLU A 592 -14.05 0.66 -24.48
N GLU A 593 -15.26 0.18 -24.85
CA GLU A 593 -16.52 0.29 -24.13
C GLU A 593 -16.47 -0.22 -22.67
N ASP A 594 -16.68 0.75 -21.78
CA ASP A 594 -17.39 0.74 -20.50
C ASP A 594 -17.86 -0.64 -19.98
N ARG A 595 -16.96 -1.37 -19.29
CA ARG A 595 -17.42 -2.13 -18.13
C ARG A 595 -17.84 -1.09 -17.09
N LEU A 596 -19.13 -1.02 -16.76
CA LEU A 596 -19.66 -0.19 -15.66
C LEU A 596 -18.86 -0.44 -14.37
N VAL A 597 -17.80 0.34 -14.15
CA VAL A 597 -17.02 0.36 -12.92
C VAL A 597 -17.82 1.19 -11.93
N ARG A 598 -18.19 0.58 -10.80
CA ARG A 598 -18.79 1.35 -9.69
C ARG A 598 -17.71 2.21 -9.06
N ILE A 599 -17.79 3.52 -9.31
CA ILE A 599 -16.97 4.54 -8.67
C ILE A 599 -17.69 4.96 -7.38
N ILE A 600 -17.04 4.77 -6.24
CA ILE A 600 -17.52 5.16 -4.91
C ILE A 600 -16.99 6.56 -4.58
N ASP A 601 -17.82 7.40 -3.95
CA ASP A 601 -17.42 8.72 -3.46
C ASP A 601 -16.86 8.62 -2.03
N ASP A 602 -15.60 8.20 -1.94
CA ASP A 602 -14.86 8.00 -0.69
C ASP A 602 -14.46 9.29 0.04
N ASP A 603 -14.67 10.41 -0.61
CA ASP A 603 -14.31 11.72 -0.07
C ASP A 603 -15.36 12.28 0.86
N SER A 604 -16.61 11.80 0.73
CA SER A 604 -17.73 12.11 1.62
C SER A 604 -18.20 10.90 2.43
N GLU A 605 -17.98 9.68 1.95
CA GLU A 605 -18.49 8.45 2.58
C GLU A 605 -17.37 7.65 3.26
N ASP A 606 -17.70 7.04 4.41
CA ASP A 606 -16.77 6.16 5.11
C ASP A 606 -16.65 4.82 4.39
N LEU A 607 -15.45 4.51 3.93
CA LEU A 607 -15.06 3.20 3.43
C LEU A 607 -14.33 2.45 4.55
N GLN A 608 -15.03 1.57 5.25
CA GLN A 608 -14.45 0.81 6.35
C GLN A 608 -13.84 -0.52 5.87
N CYS A 609 -12.62 -0.79 6.32
CA CYS A 609 -11.99 -2.10 6.15
C CYS A 609 -11.15 -2.44 7.38
N ASP A 610 -11.65 -3.35 8.21
CA ASP A 610 -11.02 -3.72 9.50
C ASP A 610 -9.58 -4.23 9.36
N ILE A 611 -9.21 -4.72 8.17
CA ILE A 611 -7.85 -5.18 7.87
C ILE A 611 -6.89 -4.00 7.63
N PHE A 612 -7.38 -2.94 7.00
CA PHE A 612 -6.55 -1.87 6.44
C PHE A 612 -6.83 -0.49 7.03
N ASN A 613 -7.76 -0.34 7.98
CA ASN A 613 -8.00 0.91 8.70
C ASN A 613 -6.70 1.41 9.38
N PHE A 614 -5.99 0.52 10.06
CA PHE A 614 -4.67 0.81 10.63
C PHE A 614 -3.63 -0.23 10.21
N ARG A 615 -2.38 0.22 10.01
CA ARG A 615 -1.27 -0.67 9.62
C ARG A 615 -1.07 -1.84 10.59
N GLN A 616 -1.39 -1.64 11.87
CA GLN A 616 -1.21 -2.66 12.91
C GLN A 616 -2.19 -3.82 12.72
N ASP A 617 -3.41 -3.56 12.25
CA ASP A 617 -4.41 -4.60 12.00
C ASP A 617 -3.96 -5.51 10.86
N PHE A 618 -3.43 -4.92 9.79
CA PHE A 618 -2.85 -5.67 8.68
C PHE A 618 -1.64 -6.52 9.14
N LEU A 619 -0.71 -5.94 9.91
CA LEU A 619 0.43 -6.67 10.46
C LEU A 619 0.00 -7.80 11.40
N ASN A 620 -1.03 -7.58 12.21
CA ASN A 620 -1.61 -8.59 13.10
C ASN A 620 -2.24 -9.73 12.28
N LEU A 621 -3.02 -9.41 11.24
CA LEU A 621 -3.60 -10.39 10.33
C LEU A 621 -2.51 -11.23 9.67
N CYS A 622 -1.46 -10.59 9.15
CA CYS A 622 -0.32 -11.26 8.53
C CYS A 622 0.40 -12.19 9.50
N THR A 623 0.68 -11.70 10.71
CA THR A 623 1.37 -12.48 11.74
C THR A 623 0.54 -13.70 12.15
N LYS A 624 -0.78 -13.51 12.36
CA LYS A 624 -1.71 -14.56 12.79
C LYS A 624 -1.89 -15.66 11.74
N ASN A 625 -1.94 -15.30 10.45
CA ASN A 625 -2.21 -16.24 9.37
C ASN A 625 -0.96 -16.66 8.58
N HIS A 626 0.24 -16.25 9.04
CA HIS A 626 1.52 -16.48 8.36
C HIS A 626 1.55 -15.96 6.91
N TYR A 627 0.88 -14.85 6.66
CA TYR A 627 0.98 -14.15 5.38
C TYR A 627 2.29 -13.39 5.32
N GLN A 628 3.14 -13.74 4.36
CA GLN A 628 4.49 -13.19 4.22
C GLN A 628 4.75 -12.77 2.77
N PHE A 629 5.68 -11.82 2.60
CA PHE A 629 6.07 -11.29 1.30
C PHE A 629 7.55 -11.53 0.99
N ASP A 630 8.19 -12.48 1.67
CA ASP A 630 9.64 -12.73 1.64
C ASP A 630 10.06 -13.50 0.39
N GLN A 631 9.13 -14.20 -0.22
CA GLN A 631 9.31 -14.89 -1.49
C GLN A 631 8.12 -14.62 -2.41
N LEU A 632 8.35 -14.54 -3.72
CA LEU A 632 7.30 -14.22 -4.71
C LEU A 632 6.09 -15.17 -4.61
N ARG A 633 6.32 -16.47 -4.37
CA ARG A 633 5.23 -17.45 -4.18
C ARG A 633 4.35 -17.12 -2.97
N ARG A 634 4.96 -16.67 -1.86
CA ARG A 634 4.27 -16.26 -0.64
C ARG A 634 3.54 -14.93 -0.84
N ALA A 635 4.13 -13.98 -1.57
CA ALA A 635 3.48 -12.73 -1.93
C ALA A 635 2.25 -12.95 -2.82
N LYS A 636 2.33 -13.83 -3.83
CA LYS A 636 1.20 -14.26 -4.67
C LYS A 636 0.08 -14.90 -3.83
N HIS A 637 0.43 -15.90 -3.01
CA HIS A 637 -0.56 -16.58 -2.15
C HIS A 637 -1.18 -15.64 -1.11
N THR A 638 -0.36 -14.84 -0.43
CA THR A 638 -0.82 -13.81 0.51
C THR A 638 -1.79 -12.84 -0.16
N THR A 639 -1.45 -12.33 -1.34
CA THR A 639 -2.32 -11.38 -2.07
C THR A 639 -3.64 -12.04 -2.45
N MET A 640 -3.63 -13.29 -2.93
CA MET A 640 -4.84 -14.08 -3.20
C MET A 640 -5.72 -14.21 -1.94
N MET A 641 -5.12 -14.51 -0.78
CA MET A 641 -5.85 -14.60 0.49
C MET A 641 -6.41 -13.24 0.93
N LEU A 642 -5.67 -12.14 0.74
CA LEU A 642 -6.11 -10.78 1.07
C LEU A 642 -7.27 -10.32 0.17
N LEU A 643 -7.21 -10.60 -1.13
CA LEU A 643 -8.32 -10.32 -2.04
C LEU A 643 -9.56 -11.14 -1.65
N SER A 644 -9.39 -12.41 -1.27
CA SER A 644 -10.49 -13.22 -0.73
C SER A 644 -11.09 -12.59 0.53
N HIS A 645 -10.30 -11.96 1.41
CA HIS A 645 -10.83 -11.26 2.58
C HIS A 645 -11.57 -9.98 2.19
N LEU A 646 -10.99 -9.15 1.34
CA LEU A 646 -11.56 -7.87 0.92
C LEU A 646 -12.91 -8.04 0.24
N HIS A 647 -13.03 -9.04 -0.65
CA HIS A 647 -14.27 -9.36 -1.35
C HIS A 647 -15.34 -10.04 -0.48
N ASN A 648 -14.96 -10.62 0.66
CA ASN A 648 -15.87 -11.31 1.58
C ASN A 648 -16.00 -10.62 2.95
N SER A 649 -15.54 -9.38 3.09
CA SER A 649 -15.55 -8.61 4.35
C SER A 649 -16.95 -8.37 4.93
N ASN A 650 -18.00 -8.54 4.13
CA ASN A 650 -19.41 -8.52 4.57
C ASN A 650 -19.98 -9.89 4.98
N ALA A 651 -19.19 -10.97 4.93
CA ALA A 651 -19.55 -12.27 5.49
C ALA A 651 -18.94 -12.37 6.89
N ALA A 652 -19.77 -12.68 7.90
CA ALA A 652 -19.40 -12.81 9.31
C ALA A 652 -17.98 -13.37 9.51
N GLU A 653 -17.16 -12.69 10.33
CA GLU A 653 -15.78 -13.09 10.58
C GLU A 653 -15.75 -14.54 11.09
N LYS A 654 -15.09 -15.48 10.40
CA LYS A 654 -15.01 -16.86 10.89
C LYS A 654 -13.77 -17.08 11.75
N CYS A 655 -13.94 -17.75 12.89
CA CYS A 655 -12.82 -18.08 13.79
C CYS A 655 -11.71 -18.88 13.07
N SER A 656 -10.44 -18.50 13.28
CA SER A 656 -9.28 -19.14 12.63
C SER A 656 -9.04 -20.60 13.05
N GLU A 657 -9.59 -21.01 14.19
CA GLU A 657 -9.34 -22.32 14.79
C GLU A 657 -10.52 -23.28 14.60
N CYS A 658 -11.77 -22.79 14.73
CA CYS A 658 -12.98 -23.60 14.59
C CYS A 658 -13.91 -23.21 13.43
N SER A 659 -13.60 -22.13 12.70
CA SER A 659 -14.29 -21.69 11.47
C SER A 659 -15.81 -21.45 11.58
N LYS A 660 -16.35 -21.22 12.79
CA LYS A 660 -17.72 -20.75 13.01
C LYS A 660 -17.84 -19.24 12.78
N ASP A 661 -19.01 -18.80 12.29
CA ASP A 661 -19.35 -17.39 12.08
C ASP A 661 -19.33 -16.62 13.40
N ILE A 662 -18.58 -15.51 13.43
CA ILE A 662 -18.68 -14.47 14.45
C ILE A 662 -19.70 -13.47 13.89
N GLY A 663 -20.97 -13.77 14.13
CA GLY A 663 -22.08 -12.87 13.79
C GLY A 663 -21.92 -11.53 14.50
N GLY A 664 -22.34 -10.45 13.81
CA GLY A 664 -22.09 -9.07 14.19
C GLY A 664 -22.55 -8.65 15.60
N ARG A 665 -21.90 -7.58 16.10
CA ARG A 665 -22.19 -6.78 17.30
C ARG A 665 -23.32 -7.30 18.20
N THR A 666 -22.98 -8.26 19.04
CA THR A 666 -23.57 -8.41 20.38
C THR A 666 -22.41 -8.53 21.36
N GLU A 667 -22.37 -7.63 22.35
CA GLU A 667 -21.54 -7.82 23.54
C GLU A 667 -21.87 -9.21 24.12
N THR A 668 -20.82 -9.96 24.50
CA THR A 668 -20.79 -11.39 24.86
C THR A 668 -20.70 -12.38 23.68
N CYS A 669 -19.48 -12.60 23.19
CA CYS A 669 -19.08 -13.90 22.62
C CYS A 669 -18.03 -14.54 23.56
N THR A 670 -18.49 -15.48 24.37
CA THR A 670 -17.69 -16.37 25.22
C THR A 670 -17.48 -17.69 24.49
N CYS A 671 -16.69 -17.72 23.42
CA CYS A 671 -16.19 -18.99 22.87
C CYS A 671 -14.91 -19.46 23.59
N PHE A 672 -14.90 -19.31 24.92
CA PHE A 672 -14.44 -20.36 25.81
C PHE A 672 -15.70 -21.11 26.26
N GLU A 673 -15.66 -22.43 26.17
CA GLU A 673 -16.65 -23.41 26.67
C GLU A 673 -17.71 -23.91 25.67
N PHE A 674 -17.43 -25.16 25.23
CA PHE A 674 -18.29 -26.23 24.71
C PHE A 674 -19.21 -25.97 23.50
N CYS A 675 -19.02 -26.85 22.51
CA CYS A 675 -19.82 -26.97 21.31
C CYS A 675 -21.26 -27.40 21.66
N ASP A 676 -22.25 -26.70 21.12
CA ASP A 676 -23.69 -26.91 21.33
C ASP A 676 -24.27 -28.18 20.64
N GLU A 677 -23.43 -29.17 20.33
CA GLU A 677 -23.85 -30.52 19.90
C GLU A 677 -23.58 -31.60 20.96
N SER A 678 -23.06 -31.21 22.13
CA SER A 678 -22.76 -32.14 23.24
C SER A 678 -24.00 -32.56 24.05
N ASN A 679 -25.16 -31.95 23.81
CA ASN A 679 -26.38 -32.15 24.63
C ASN A 679 -27.23 -33.39 24.27
N LYS A 680 -26.64 -34.41 23.63
CA LYS A 680 -27.37 -35.67 23.31
C LYS A 680 -26.75 -36.96 23.86
N HIS A 681 -25.70 -36.89 24.69
CA HIS A 681 -25.13 -38.09 25.33
C HIS A 681 -25.37 -38.10 26.85
N PRO A 682 -26.16 -39.05 27.38
CA PRO A 682 -26.54 -39.10 28.80
C PRO A 682 -25.46 -39.75 29.70
N SER A 683 -24.18 -39.38 29.58
CA SER A 683 -23.12 -40.03 30.37
C SER A 683 -21.91 -39.16 30.74
N THR A 684 -22.13 -37.89 31.10
CA THR A 684 -21.06 -37.07 31.70
C THR A 684 -21.57 -36.36 32.95
N ASP A 685 -20.87 -36.64 34.05
CA ASP A 685 -21.12 -36.29 35.43
C ASP A 685 -21.21 -34.76 35.65
N GLN A 686 -22.27 -34.32 36.35
CA GLN A 686 -22.56 -32.90 36.61
C GLN A 686 -22.02 -32.51 37.99
N GLY A 687 -20.87 -31.85 38.02
CA GLY A 687 -20.37 -31.17 39.20
C GLY A 687 -21.21 -29.94 39.55
N ALA A 688 -21.73 -29.90 40.77
CA ALA A 688 -22.70 -28.93 41.29
C ALA A 688 -22.22 -27.46 41.25
N CYS A 689 -23.05 -26.57 40.68
CA CYS A 689 -22.92 -25.13 40.87
C CYS A 689 -24.16 -24.59 41.60
N THR A 690 -23.96 -24.08 42.82
CA THR A 690 -25.00 -23.55 43.71
C THR A 690 -25.05 -22.03 43.65
N HIS A 691 -25.70 -21.43 42.65
CA HIS A 691 -26.07 -20.01 42.69
C HIS A 691 -27.48 -19.78 42.13
N LYS A 692 -28.25 -18.93 42.82
CA LYS A 692 -29.65 -18.60 42.50
C LYS A 692 -29.71 -17.49 41.45
N LEU A 693 -30.29 -17.75 40.29
CA LEU A 693 -30.53 -16.75 39.23
C LEU A 693 -31.77 -15.90 39.56
N VAL A 694 -31.70 -14.58 39.33
CA VAL A 694 -32.85 -13.66 39.38
C VAL A 694 -33.02 -13.01 37.99
N PRO A 695 -34.24 -12.98 37.41
CA PRO A 695 -34.47 -12.39 36.08
C PRO A 695 -34.55 -10.85 36.13
N LEU A 696 -33.86 -10.16 35.21
CA LEU A 696 -34.13 -8.75 34.92
C LEU A 696 -35.08 -8.63 33.71
N GLY A 697 -36.20 -7.95 33.94
CA GLY A 697 -37.32 -7.83 33.01
C GLY A 697 -37.03 -6.97 31.77
N CYS A 698 -37.60 -7.43 30.65
CA CYS A 698 -37.55 -6.82 29.33
C CYS A 698 -38.45 -5.57 29.26
N ARG A 699 -37.91 -4.42 28.85
CA ARG A 699 -38.72 -3.24 28.45
C ARG A 699 -39.08 -3.37 26.97
N SER A 700 -40.35 -3.64 26.70
CA SER A 700 -40.97 -3.60 25.38
C SER A 700 -41.19 -2.15 24.90
N ARG A 701 -40.86 -1.87 23.63
CA ARG A 701 -41.42 -0.71 22.89
C ARG A 701 -42.54 -1.20 21.96
N PRO A 702 -43.69 -0.51 21.87
CA PRO A 702 -44.84 -0.98 21.12
C PRO A 702 -44.76 -0.62 19.62
N LEU A 703 -45.24 -1.55 18.81
CA LEU A 703 -45.57 -1.39 17.39
C LEU A 703 -46.87 -0.58 17.24
N GLY A 704 -46.84 0.50 16.46
CA GLY A 704 -48.02 1.18 15.96
C GLY A 704 -48.28 0.82 14.48
N ARG A 705 -49.53 0.48 14.17
CA ARG A 705 -50.06 0.14 12.83
C ARG A 705 -50.59 1.37 12.08
N VAL A 706 -50.66 1.18 10.75
CA VAL A 706 -51.24 1.94 9.62
C VAL A 706 -50.35 3.02 9.05
#